data_AF-A0A804HYH2-F1
#
_entry.id   AF-A0A804HYH2-F1
#
_cell.length_a   1.000
_cell.length_b   1.000
_cell.length_c   1.000
_cell.angle_alpha   90.00
_cell.angle_beta   90.00
_cell.angle_gamma   90.00
#
_symmetry.space_group_name_H-M   'P 1'
#
loop_
_entity.id
_entity.type
_entity.pdbx_description
1 polymer ?
#
loop_
_entity_poly.entity_id
_entity_poly.type
_entity_poly.pdbx_seq_one_letter_code
_entity_poly.pdbx_strand_id
1 'polypeptide(L)'
;MADEDPNDAVLSDVEGDDDPIPIVLPSPSPSASTVPSPSAATIAAAEQRVRDLLAELEKERGARKSAEGTFNRLKSLAHDAIRQRDEALRDKEEAVRRRDEAIRDKEEAARSAERTVAELSDALRLKDEASKQKDSLRSEMETAAQMLLSGIGKISGKVSGFKNFSASGGLPTSQKYTGLPAVAYGVIKRANEIAEELMKQIDASSKARDQAREQVEQRNYEIAIEVSQLEAAIVGLREEASKKTSEIESLEKMVAERGSRISEMEDEISKLRQHGDDRDAKIKGLETKLESQRPLIFDQLNYTSKAYGQIREILKCVDKDNDDLSESSDSLFMWEEMDVDDNLRSLLDGTKSVYELASVAAEKVRDWLEDSNNKVNDLNEKVMELLAEKQHIGTLLRSALSSKTDEVLHVAEEGLREVGIELILDRHDEHDSNDSGENEVYILADALGTTVKESQIKIIELQHLVEALRAECSLLKSRLDAQAKEISQLKHHIKQLEEKERSANENVEGLMMDIAAAEEEITRWKLAAEQEAAAGRAVEQEFQLQLSALRKELDDAQQAAIESENKLKFKEETAAAAMAARDAAEKSLRLADIRSTRLRERLEELTRQLEESDNQDDLRNRNGYRYVCWPWQWLGLNLVRYHQTDVQQDNNEMELSEPLV
;
A
#
# COMPACT_ATOMS: atom_id res chain seq x y z
N MET A 1 94.26 -27.78 2.26
CA MET A 1 94.47 -29.00 3.07
C MET A 1 94.94 -30.02 2.06
N ALA A 2 96.25 -30.20 1.96
CA ALA A 2 97.08 -30.94 2.92
C ALA A 2 96.90 -32.43 2.61
N ASP A 3 97.74 -32.99 1.75
CA ASP A 3 99.02 -33.67 2.07
C ASP A 3 98.74 -35.19 1.94
N GLU A 4 99.67 -36.09 1.63
CA GLU A 4 101.14 -36.03 1.67
C GLU A 4 101.75 -36.95 0.56
N ASP A 5 103.06 -36.83 0.33
CA ASP A 5 103.90 -37.63 -0.61
C ASP A 5 104.53 -38.84 0.18
N PRO A 6 105.67 -39.51 -0.16
CA PRO A 6 106.37 -39.81 -1.43
C PRO A 6 106.87 -41.31 -1.52
N ASN A 7 107.85 -41.55 -2.40
CA ASN A 7 108.89 -42.63 -2.42
C ASN A 7 108.56 -43.96 -3.15
N ASP A 8 109.40 -44.61 -4.00
CA ASP A 8 110.84 -44.53 -4.42
C ASP A 8 111.77 -45.67 -3.91
N ALA A 9 112.91 -45.89 -4.60
CA ALA A 9 113.91 -46.98 -4.53
C ALA A 9 113.49 -48.34 -5.17
N VAL A 10 114.14 -49.00 -6.15
CA VAL A 10 115.47 -48.94 -6.86
C VAL A 10 116.60 -49.83 -6.29
N LEU A 11 117.52 -50.33 -7.17
CA LEU A 11 118.73 -51.20 -6.99
C LEU A 11 118.45 -52.73 -7.04
N SER A 12 119.11 -53.61 -7.84
CA SER A 12 120.54 -53.97 -8.15
C SER A 12 121.08 -55.13 -7.26
N ASP A 13 122.14 -55.92 -7.53
CA ASP A 13 123.32 -55.83 -8.42
C ASP A 13 124.11 -57.18 -8.57
N VAL A 14 125.30 -57.19 -9.25
CA VAL A 14 126.54 -58.04 -8.97
C VAL A 14 126.54 -59.58 -9.25
N GLU A 15 127.61 -60.35 -9.60
CA GLU A 15 128.98 -60.24 -10.25
C GLU A 15 129.58 -61.68 -10.50
N GLY A 16 130.73 -61.85 -11.22
CA GLY A 16 131.59 -63.07 -11.17
C GLY A 16 132.54 -63.33 -12.39
N ASP A 17 133.81 -63.74 -12.17
CA ASP A 17 134.93 -63.74 -13.18
C ASP A 17 135.98 -64.93 -13.09
N ASP A 18 136.95 -65.00 -14.03
CA ASP A 18 138.26 -65.76 -14.10
C ASP A 18 138.39 -67.31 -14.44
N ASP A 19 139.59 -67.82 -14.90
CA ASP A 19 139.79 -69.09 -15.70
C ASP A 19 141.00 -70.12 -15.43
N PRO A 20 142.27 -69.99 -15.92
CA PRO A 20 142.87 -70.92 -16.96
C PRO A 20 144.15 -71.84 -16.70
N ILE A 21 144.65 -72.50 -17.79
CA ILE A 21 146.02 -73.07 -18.19
C ILE A 21 146.39 -74.65 -18.09
N PRO A 22 147.61 -75.25 -18.42
CA PRO A 22 147.76 -76.51 -19.26
C PRO A 22 148.75 -77.67 -18.76
N ILE A 23 149.22 -78.67 -19.60
CA ILE A 23 150.59 -79.39 -19.62
C ILE A 23 150.74 -80.68 -20.57
N VAL A 24 151.90 -81.41 -20.58
CA VAL A 24 152.67 -82.12 -21.69
C VAL A 24 152.97 -83.67 -21.51
N LEU A 25 153.64 -84.34 -22.50
CA LEU A 25 154.02 -85.79 -22.70
C LEU A 25 155.46 -86.27 -22.27
N PRO A 26 155.76 -87.60 -22.20
CA PRO A 26 157.13 -88.20 -22.41
C PRO A 26 157.25 -89.63 -23.09
N SER A 27 158.49 -90.20 -23.24
CA SER A 27 158.90 -91.49 -23.91
C SER A 27 160.05 -92.27 -23.18
N PRO A 28 160.52 -93.52 -23.56
CA PRO A 28 161.90 -93.78 -24.16
C PRO A 28 162.20 -95.18 -24.87
N SER A 29 163.50 -95.57 -25.10
CA SER A 29 164.11 -96.81 -25.76
C SER A 29 165.49 -97.23 -25.09
N PRO A 30 166.53 -98.00 -25.61
CA PRO A 30 166.82 -98.88 -26.81
C PRO A 30 167.81 -100.16 -26.65
N SER A 31 168.28 -100.80 -27.76
CA SER A 31 169.66 -101.41 -28.06
C SER A 31 170.16 -102.91 -27.90
N ALA A 32 170.45 -103.59 -29.06
CA ALA A 32 171.68 -104.32 -29.60
C ALA A 32 172.45 -105.57 -28.99
N SER A 33 172.93 -106.54 -29.84
CA SER A 33 174.12 -107.49 -29.68
C SER A 33 174.39 -108.48 -30.89
N THR A 34 175.45 -109.35 -30.89
CA THR A 34 176.09 -109.98 -32.12
C THR A 34 176.86 -111.37 -31.97
N VAL A 35 177.28 -112.04 -33.10
CA VAL A 35 178.35 -113.10 -33.41
C VAL A 35 178.26 -114.60 -32.91
N PRO A 36 179.04 -115.63 -33.42
CA PRO A 36 179.50 -116.03 -34.80
C PRO A 36 179.55 -117.59 -35.17
N SER A 37 179.81 -117.92 -36.46
CA SER A 37 180.45 -119.12 -37.15
C SER A 37 180.64 -120.53 -36.50
N PRO A 38 180.51 -121.70 -37.23
CA PRO A 38 181.43 -122.13 -38.32
C PRO A 38 180.87 -123.08 -39.46
N SER A 39 181.76 -123.56 -40.33
CA SER A 39 181.54 -124.43 -41.51
C SER A 39 181.53 -125.96 -41.19
N ALA A 40 181.28 -126.92 -42.10
CA ALA A 40 181.02 -126.83 -43.54
C ALA A 40 179.81 -127.67 -44.02
N ALA A 41 179.47 -128.76 -43.33
CA ALA A 41 178.21 -129.51 -43.56
C ALA A 41 176.98 -128.85 -42.91
N THR A 42 177.20 -127.80 -42.12
CA THR A 42 176.22 -126.96 -41.43
C THR A 42 175.61 -125.87 -42.32
N ILE A 43 175.82 -125.92 -43.64
CA ILE A 43 175.47 -124.85 -44.60
C ILE A 43 174.28 -125.27 -45.50
N ALA A 44 173.02 -125.00 -45.16
CA ALA A 44 172.47 -124.80 -43.82
C ALA A 44 170.98 -125.20 -43.78
N ALA A 45 170.54 -125.84 -42.68
CA ALA A 45 169.11 -125.89 -42.36
C ALA A 45 168.49 -124.49 -42.22
N ALA A 46 169.31 -123.45 -42.02
CA ALA A 46 168.91 -122.05 -42.05
C ALA A 46 168.33 -121.61 -43.42
N GLU A 47 168.77 -122.15 -44.56
CA GLU A 47 168.20 -121.76 -45.87
C GLU A 47 166.76 -122.27 -46.07
N GLN A 48 166.38 -123.33 -45.35
CA GLN A 48 164.97 -123.74 -45.25
C GLN A 48 164.24 -122.84 -44.24
N ARG A 49 164.81 -122.68 -43.04
CA ARG A 49 164.23 -121.89 -41.94
C ARG A 49 163.99 -120.41 -42.28
N VAL A 50 164.82 -119.81 -43.13
CA VAL A 50 164.64 -118.44 -43.65
C VAL A 50 163.44 -118.35 -44.60
N ARG A 51 163.20 -119.37 -45.43
CA ARG A 51 162.00 -119.42 -46.29
C ARG A 51 160.72 -119.60 -45.47
N ASP A 52 160.77 -120.44 -44.44
CA ASP A 52 159.64 -120.62 -43.53
C ASP A 52 159.30 -119.32 -42.76
N LEU A 53 160.32 -118.63 -42.21
CA LEU A 53 160.15 -117.34 -41.50
C LEU A 53 159.65 -116.21 -42.41
N LEU A 54 160.01 -116.20 -43.70
CA LEU A 54 159.48 -115.22 -44.66
C LEU A 54 157.97 -115.46 -44.91
N ALA A 55 157.55 -116.70 -45.08
CA ALA A 55 156.13 -117.06 -45.23
C ALA A 55 155.30 -116.74 -43.97
N GLU A 56 155.91 -116.88 -42.78
CA GLU A 56 155.28 -116.54 -41.51
C GLU A 56 155.12 -115.01 -41.34
N LEU A 57 156.12 -114.23 -41.76
CA LEU A 57 156.07 -112.77 -41.78
C LEU A 57 155.06 -112.20 -42.79
N GLU A 58 154.88 -112.85 -43.95
CA GLU A 58 153.83 -112.48 -44.91
C GLU A 58 152.42 -112.77 -44.37
N LYS A 59 152.23 -113.89 -43.65
CA LYS A 59 150.98 -114.16 -42.91
C LYS A 59 150.69 -113.09 -41.85
N GLU A 60 151.69 -112.68 -41.08
CA GLU A 60 151.54 -111.68 -40.01
C GLU A 60 151.19 -110.29 -40.57
N ARG A 61 151.81 -109.89 -41.70
CA ARG A 61 151.41 -108.70 -42.47
C ARG A 61 149.98 -108.79 -43.04
N GLY A 62 149.55 -109.97 -43.48
CA GLY A 62 148.16 -110.21 -43.90
C GLY A 62 147.16 -110.02 -42.76
N ALA A 63 147.47 -110.54 -41.57
CA ALA A 63 146.65 -110.40 -40.38
C ALA A 63 146.51 -108.93 -39.94
N ARG A 64 147.61 -108.15 -39.91
CA ARG A 64 147.55 -106.71 -39.55
C ARG A 64 146.60 -105.90 -40.43
N LYS A 65 146.65 -106.07 -41.76
CA LYS A 65 145.76 -105.34 -42.68
C LYS A 65 144.28 -105.67 -42.47
N SER A 66 143.96 -106.90 -42.08
CA SER A 66 142.59 -107.30 -41.73
C SER A 66 142.11 -106.58 -40.45
N ALA A 67 142.97 -106.47 -39.44
CA ALA A 67 142.67 -105.77 -38.19
C ALA A 67 142.51 -104.24 -38.36
N GLU A 68 143.32 -103.60 -39.21
CA GLU A 68 143.12 -102.17 -39.54
C GLU A 68 141.77 -101.92 -40.24
N GLY A 69 141.33 -102.85 -41.09
CA GLY A 69 140.03 -102.79 -41.74
C GLY A 69 138.85 -102.85 -40.76
N THR A 70 138.92 -103.71 -39.74
CA THR A 70 137.87 -103.80 -38.72
C THR A 70 137.88 -102.61 -37.76
N PHE A 71 139.07 -102.13 -37.34
CA PHE A 71 139.20 -100.98 -36.45
C PHE A 71 138.60 -99.69 -37.06
N ASN A 72 138.90 -99.41 -38.33
CA ASN A 72 138.35 -98.23 -39.02
C ASN A 72 136.82 -98.29 -39.16
N ARG A 73 136.24 -99.47 -39.40
CA ARG A 73 134.78 -99.67 -39.45
C ARG A 73 134.10 -99.50 -38.08
N LEU A 74 134.79 -99.87 -36.99
CA LEU A 74 134.28 -99.63 -35.63
C LEU A 74 134.29 -98.13 -35.30
N LYS A 75 135.34 -97.41 -35.74
CA LYS A 75 135.50 -95.98 -35.49
C LYS A 75 134.39 -95.14 -36.14
N SER A 76 133.95 -95.46 -37.36
CA SER A 76 132.84 -94.74 -38.00
C SER A 76 131.51 -94.98 -37.28
N LEU A 77 131.18 -96.24 -36.95
CA LEU A 77 129.98 -96.59 -36.19
C LEU A 77 129.90 -95.87 -34.83
N ALA A 78 131.04 -95.69 -34.15
CA ALA A 78 131.09 -94.93 -32.90
C ALA A 78 130.78 -93.43 -33.10
N HIS A 79 131.21 -92.81 -34.20
CA HIS A 79 130.91 -91.40 -34.50
C HIS A 79 129.45 -91.20 -34.92
N ASP A 80 128.90 -92.11 -35.72
CA ASP A 80 127.49 -92.04 -36.15
C ASP A 80 126.53 -92.26 -34.96
N ALA A 81 126.88 -93.15 -34.02
CA ALA A 81 126.11 -93.34 -32.79
C ALA A 81 126.13 -92.11 -31.87
N ILE A 82 127.26 -91.39 -31.78
CA ILE A 82 127.33 -90.13 -31.03
C ILE A 82 126.50 -89.05 -31.72
N ARG A 83 126.59 -88.90 -33.05
CA ARG A 83 125.76 -87.96 -33.82
C ARG A 83 124.26 -88.21 -33.57
N GLN A 84 123.79 -89.45 -33.68
CA GLN A 84 122.37 -89.77 -33.49
C GLN A 84 121.88 -89.48 -32.07
N ARG A 85 122.72 -89.69 -31.04
CA ARG A 85 122.41 -89.28 -29.66
C ARG A 85 122.23 -87.77 -29.56
N ASP A 86 123.10 -87.00 -30.21
CA ASP A 86 123.13 -85.54 -30.11
C ASP A 86 122.01 -84.89 -30.95
N GLU A 87 121.62 -85.49 -32.07
CA GLU A 87 120.35 -85.19 -32.75
C GLU A 87 119.15 -85.44 -31.83
N ALA A 88 119.01 -86.66 -31.27
CA ALA A 88 117.87 -87.02 -30.44
C ALA A 88 117.74 -86.19 -29.15
N LEU A 89 118.84 -85.67 -28.61
CA LEU A 89 118.82 -84.72 -27.49
C LEU A 89 118.26 -83.36 -27.92
N ARG A 90 118.70 -82.80 -29.05
CA ARG A 90 118.15 -81.54 -29.58
C ARG A 90 116.67 -81.65 -29.92
N ASP A 91 116.26 -82.75 -30.57
CA ASP A 91 114.84 -83.00 -30.91
C ASP A 91 113.97 -83.06 -29.63
N LYS A 92 114.49 -83.66 -28.56
CA LYS A 92 113.82 -83.70 -27.25
C LYS A 92 113.73 -82.32 -26.60
N GLU A 93 114.80 -81.53 -26.63
CA GLU A 93 114.83 -80.17 -26.09
C GLU A 93 113.88 -79.22 -26.84
N GLU A 94 113.80 -79.32 -28.17
CA GLU A 94 112.78 -78.59 -28.93
C GLU A 94 111.36 -79.09 -28.65
N ALA A 95 111.15 -80.40 -28.48
CA ALA A 95 109.85 -80.95 -28.12
C ALA A 95 109.38 -80.49 -26.72
N VAL A 96 110.31 -80.28 -25.78
CA VAL A 96 110.02 -79.65 -24.48
C VAL A 96 109.67 -78.17 -24.68
N ARG A 97 110.49 -77.38 -25.40
CA ARG A 97 110.16 -75.95 -25.65
C ARG A 97 108.80 -75.76 -26.30
N ARG A 98 108.48 -76.53 -27.35
CA ARG A 98 107.16 -76.52 -28.01
C ARG A 98 106.01 -76.93 -27.07
N ARG A 99 106.27 -77.78 -26.08
CA ARG A 99 105.29 -78.16 -25.05
C ARG A 99 105.05 -77.02 -24.07
N ASP A 100 106.11 -76.37 -23.61
CA ASP A 100 106.03 -75.30 -22.61
C ASP A 100 105.47 -74.00 -23.21
N GLU A 101 105.78 -73.72 -24.48
CA GLU A 101 105.10 -72.73 -25.31
C GLU A 101 103.59 -73.02 -25.39
N ALA A 102 103.20 -74.23 -25.80
CA ALA A 102 101.78 -74.63 -25.87
C ALA A 102 101.06 -74.76 -24.50
N ILE A 103 101.79 -74.72 -23.38
CA ILE A 103 101.23 -74.59 -22.03
C ILE A 103 100.98 -73.12 -21.70
N ARG A 104 101.94 -72.22 -21.94
CA ARG A 104 101.77 -70.77 -21.76
C ARG A 104 100.63 -70.23 -22.61
N ASP A 105 100.56 -70.61 -23.89
CA ASP A 105 99.47 -70.23 -24.80
C ASP A 105 98.10 -70.67 -24.26
N LYS A 106 98.02 -71.85 -23.62
CA LYS A 106 96.78 -72.35 -23.00
C LYS A 106 96.43 -71.64 -21.71
N GLU A 107 97.40 -71.28 -20.89
CA GLU A 107 97.14 -70.48 -19.70
C GLU A 107 96.72 -69.05 -20.06
N GLU A 108 97.27 -68.47 -21.14
CA GLU A 108 96.86 -67.15 -21.61
C GLU A 108 95.48 -67.18 -22.28
N ALA A 109 95.16 -68.25 -23.01
CA ALA A 109 93.80 -68.53 -23.47
C ALA A 109 92.82 -68.73 -22.29
N ALA A 110 93.23 -69.42 -21.22
CA ALA A 110 92.40 -69.59 -20.02
C ALA A 110 92.21 -68.27 -19.27
N ARG A 111 93.28 -67.50 -19.05
CA ARG A 111 93.26 -66.18 -18.39
C ARG A 111 92.50 -65.12 -19.21
N SER A 112 92.36 -65.29 -20.52
CA SER A 112 91.49 -64.41 -21.35
C SER A 112 90.04 -64.89 -21.38
N ALA A 113 89.79 -66.20 -21.45
CA ALA A 113 88.46 -66.78 -21.28
C ALA A 113 87.85 -66.39 -19.92
N GLU A 114 88.59 -66.50 -18.81
CA GLU A 114 88.13 -66.12 -17.47
C GLU A 114 87.76 -64.63 -17.37
N ARG A 115 88.56 -63.72 -17.96
CA ARG A 115 88.23 -62.29 -18.04
C ARG A 115 86.95 -62.04 -18.84
N THR A 116 86.80 -62.63 -20.02
CA THR A 116 85.57 -62.48 -20.81
C THR A 116 84.33 -63.08 -20.13
N VAL A 117 84.48 -64.13 -19.32
CA VAL A 117 83.38 -64.65 -18.47
C VAL A 117 83.03 -63.65 -17.35
N ALA A 118 84.02 -63.03 -16.71
CA ALA A 118 83.78 -61.98 -15.71
C ALA A 118 83.09 -60.75 -16.33
N GLU A 119 83.58 -60.27 -17.47
CA GLU A 119 82.99 -59.17 -18.24
C GLU A 119 81.54 -59.45 -18.65
N LEU A 120 81.24 -60.68 -19.11
CA LEU A 120 79.87 -61.10 -19.41
C LEU A 120 78.99 -61.19 -18.16
N SER A 121 79.54 -61.60 -17.02
CA SER A 121 78.83 -61.65 -15.73
C SER A 121 78.44 -60.24 -15.24
N ASP A 122 79.38 -59.29 -15.26
CA ASP A 122 79.10 -57.90 -14.90
C ASP A 122 78.18 -57.21 -15.93
N ALA A 123 78.32 -57.50 -17.23
CA ALA A 123 77.39 -57.01 -18.24
C ALA A 123 75.96 -57.54 -18.05
N LEU A 124 75.79 -58.80 -17.62
CA LEU A 124 74.50 -59.36 -17.22
C LEU A 124 73.95 -58.69 -15.96
N ARG A 125 74.77 -58.48 -14.93
CA ARG A 125 74.38 -57.78 -13.70
C ARG A 125 73.91 -56.35 -13.99
N LEU A 126 74.66 -55.58 -14.78
CA LEU A 126 74.29 -54.22 -15.19
C LEU A 126 73.02 -54.20 -16.04
N LYS A 127 72.82 -55.18 -16.92
CA LYS A 127 71.58 -55.36 -17.69
C LYS A 127 70.37 -55.66 -16.79
N ASP A 128 70.54 -56.46 -15.75
CA ASP A 128 69.48 -56.80 -14.78
C ASP A 128 69.20 -55.65 -13.80
N GLU A 129 70.18 -54.81 -13.49
CA GLU A 129 69.98 -53.56 -12.76
C GLU A 129 69.23 -52.53 -13.63
N ALA A 130 69.61 -52.40 -14.91
CA ALA A 130 68.91 -51.55 -15.87
C ALA A 130 67.48 -52.03 -16.19
N SER A 131 67.21 -53.35 -16.18
CA SER A 131 65.85 -53.87 -16.37
C SER A 131 64.96 -53.56 -15.17
N LYS A 132 65.46 -53.75 -13.93
CA LYS A 132 64.76 -53.35 -12.70
C LYS A 132 64.46 -51.84 -12.66
N GLN A 133 65.42 -51.00 -13.03
CA GLN A 133 65.19 -49.55 -13.14
C GLN A 133 64.12 -49.22 -14.19
N LYS A 134 64.18 -49.85 -15.37
CA LYS A 134 63.19 -49.67 -16.43
C LYS A 134 61.78 -50.08 -15.99
N ASP A 135 61.64 -51.18 -15.27
CA ASP A 135 60.33 -51.66 -14.79
C ASP A 135 59.81 -50.83 -13.59
N SER A 136 60.69 -50.28 -12.74
CA SER A 136 60.32 -49.25 -11.76
C SER A 136 59.74 -48.02 -12.45
N LEU A 137 60.49 -47.42 -13.38
CA LEU A 137 60.05 -46.26 -14.17
C LEU A 137 58.75 -46.55 -14.93
N ARG A 138 58.55 -47.78 -15.41
CA ARG A 138 57.30 -48.21 -16.06
C ARG A 138 56.11 -48.21 -15.09
N SER A 139 56.31 -48.71 -13.86
CA SER A 139 55.28 -48.70 -12.82
C SER A 139 54.96 -47.28 -12.31
N GLU A 140 55.97 -46.40 -12.25
CA GLU A 140 55.83 -44.98 -11.95
C GLU A 140 55.05 -44.26 -13.06
N MET A 141 55.34 -44.55 -14.33
CA MET A 141 54.58 -44.02 -15.47
C MET A 141 53.13 -44.51 -15.51
N GLU A 142 52.87 -45.76 -15.12
CA GLU A 142 51.51 -46.32 -15.07
C GLU A 142 50.70 -45.75 -13.90
N THR A 143 51.28 -45.68 -12.70
CA THR A 143 50.62 -45.05 -11.54
C THR A 143 50.36 -43.56 -11.78
N ALA A 144 51.30 -42.83 -12.41
CA ALA A 144 51.07 -41.46 -12.86
C ALA A 144 49.90 -41.36 -13.87
N ALA A 145 49.78 -42.29 -14.83
CA ALA A 145 48.65 -42.33 -15.76
C ALA A 145 47.31 -42.59 -15.03
N GLN A 146 47.29 -43.52 -14.08
CA GLN A 146 46.09 -43.81 -13.27
C GLN A 146 45.68 -42.62 -12.39
N MET A 147 46.64 -41.92 -11.78
CA MET A 147 46.40 -40.68 -11.01
C MET A 147 45.82 -39.57 -11.89
N LEU A 148 46.39 -39.37 -13.09
CA LEU A 148 45.90 -38.40 -14.07
C LEU A 148 44.46 -38.70 -14.53
N LEU A 149 44.15 -39.96 -14.82
CA LEU A 149 42.80 -40.42 -15.18
C LEU A 149 41.80 -40.24 -14.03
N SER A 150 42.18 -40.63 -12.80
CA SER A 150 41.33 -40.46 -11.61
C SER A 150 41.09 -38.99 -11.28
N GLY A 151 42.12 -38.14 -11.41
CA GLY A 151 42.06 -36.71 -11.18
C GLY A 151 41.10 -36.02 -12.15
N ILE A 152 41.28 -36.20 -13.46
CA ILE A 152 40.39 -35.58 -14.45
C ILE A 152 38.97 -36.17 -14.38
N GLY A 153 38.80 -37.44 -14.01
CA GLY A 153 37.49 -38.05 -13.76
C GLY A 153 36.75 -37.36 -12.62
N LYS A 154 37.42 -37.08 -11.50
CA LYS A 154 36.84 -36.34 -10.35
C LYS A 154 36.49 -34.89 -10.71
N ILE A 155 37.33 -34.21 -11.49
CA ILE A 155 37.06 -32.84 -11.97
C ILE A 155 35.86 -32.85 -12.94
N SER A 156 35.88 -33.73 -13.94
CA SER A 156 34.79 -33.92 -14.91
C SER A 156 33.46 -34.28 -14.24
N GLY A 157 33.49 -35.05 -13.15
CA GLY A 157 32.32 -35.36 -12.33
C GLY A 157 31.76 -34.12 -11.62
N LYS A 158 32.61 -33.28 -11.03
CA LYS A 158 32.17 -32.03 -10.35
C LYS A 158 31.55 -31.00 -11.30
N VAL A 159 31.97 -30.96 -12.56
CA VAL A 159 31.47 -29.98 -13.57
C VAL A 159 30.34 -30.58 -14.44
N SER A 160 29.94 -31.84 -14.22
CA SER A 160 28.90 -32.54 -14.98
C SER A 160 27.56 -31.80 -15.03
N GLY A 161 27.18 -31.10 -13.95
CA GLY A 161 25.95 -30.30 -13.88
C GLY A 161 25.90 -29.10 -14.83
N PHE A 162 27.05 -28.64 -15.35
CA PHE A 162 27.10 -27.65 -16.43
C PHE A 162 27.15 -28.33 -17.80
N LYS A 163 27.90 -29.43 -17.93
CA LYS A 163 28.08 -30.17 -19.19
C LYS A 163 28.61 -31.58 -18.95
N ASN A 164 28.00 -32.57 -19.59
CA ASN A 164 28.41 -33.98 -19.48
C ASN A 164 29.63 -34.31 -20.37
N PHE A 165 30.82 -33.84 -19.98
CA PHE A 165 32.08 -34.16 -20.68
C PHE A 165 32.38 -35.67 -20.76
N SER A 166 31.78 -36.49 -19.90
CA SER A 166 31.96 -37.96 -19.93
C SER A 166 31.25 -38.64 -21.11
N ALA A 167 30.29 -37.96 -21.76
CA ALA A 167 29.48 -38.54 -22.84
C ALA A 167 30.25 -38.84 -24.14
N SER A 168 31.45 -38.27 -24.32
CA SER A 168 32.27 -38.41 -25.53
C SER A 168 33.12 -39.69 -25.60
N GLY A 169 33.07 -40.55 -24.58
CA GLY A 169 33.78 -41.83 -24.56
C GLY A 169 35.29 -41.72 -24.28
N GLY A 170 35.66 -41.70 -23.00
CA GLY A 170 37.07 -41.68 -22.58
C GLY A 170 37.76 -40.31 -22.70
N LEU A 171 39.09 -40.29 -22.66
CA LEU A 171 39.87 -39.06 -22.83
C LEU A 171 40.03 -38.72 -24.32
N PRO A 172 40.05 -37.42 -24.70
CA PRO A 172 40.40 -37.00 -26.05
C PRO A 172 41.78 -37.53 -26.47
N THR A 173 41.80 -38.46 -27.43
CA THR A 173 43.05 -39.06 -27.93
C THR A 173 43.71 -38.20 -29.00
N SER A 174 45.03 -38.41 -29.21
CA SER A 174 45.79 -37.80 -30.28
C SER A 174 46.67 -38.86 -30.95
N GLN A 175 46.65 -38.92 -32.28
CA GLN A 175 47.47 -39.84 -33.07
C GLN A 175 48.98 -39.58 -32.95
N LYS A 176 49.39 -38.43 -32.39
CA LYS A 176 50.81 -38.04 -32.23
C LYS A 176 51.48 -38.61 -30.97
N TYR A 177 50.70 -39.17 -30.04
CA TYR A 177 51.20 -39.59 -28.73
C TYR A 177 50.70 -41.00 -28.39
N THR A 178 51.50 -41.76 -27.64
CA THR A 178 51.16 -43.09 -27.12
C THR A 178 51.59 -43.19 -25.65
N GLY A 179 51.00 -44.13 -24.90
CA GLY A 179 51.29 -44.30 -23.47
C GLY A 179 50.93 -43.06 -22.61
N LEU A 180 51.73 -42.82 -21.56
CA LEU A 180 51.52 -41.70 -20.62
C LEU A 180 51.40 -40.31 -21.32
N PRO A 181 52.22 -39.94 -22.32
CA PRO A 181 52.01 -38.72 -23.10
C PRO A 181 50.62 -38.56 -23.74
N ALA A 182 49.98 -39.65 -24.19
CA ALA A 182 48.61 -39.59 -24.72
C ALA A 182 47.57 -39.33 -23.63
N VAL A 183 47.75 -39.93 -22.45
CA VAL A 183 46.91 -39.67 -21.27
C VAL A 183 47.06 -38.20 -20.84
N ALA A 184 48.29 -37.69 -20.75
CA ALA A 184 48.57 -36.30 -20.41
C ALA A 184 47.93 -35.32 -21.40
N TYR A 185 48.06 -35.54 -22.71
CA TYR A 185 47.37 -34.74 -23.73
C TYR A 185 45.85 -34.75 -23.54
N GLY A 186 45.26 -35.93 -23.32
CA GLY A 186 43.82 -36.07 -23.11
C GLY A 186 43.32 -35.39 -21.83
N VAL A 187 44.11 -35.41 -20.75
CA VAL A 187 43.82 -34.64 -19.53
C VAL A 187 43.85 -33.15 -19.81
N ILE A 188 44.92 -32.64 -20.45
CA ILE A 188 45.08 -31.21 -20.74
C ILE A 188 43.95 -30.71 -21.64
N LYS A 189 43.63 -31.42 -22.73
CA LYS A 189 42.54 -31.04 -23.61
C LYS A 189 41.18 -31.04 -22.88
N ARG A 190 40.88 -32.09 -22.11
CA ARG A 190 39.65 -32.19 -21.30
C ARG A 190 39.58 -31.11 -20.21
N ALA A 191 40.70 -30.72 -19.61
CA ALA A 191 40.77 -29.63 -18.65
C ALA A 191 40.51 -28.26 -19.31
N ASN A 192 41.02 -28.03 -20.52
CA ASN A 192 40.73 -26.82 -21.30
C ASN A 192 39.25 -26.76 -21.72
N GLU A 193 38.68 -27.87 -22.20
CA GLU A 193 37.24 -27.97 -22.52
C GLU A 193 36.35 -27.66 -21.29
N ILE A 194 36.77 -28.11 -20.10
CA ILE A 194 36.13 -27.81 -18.82
C ILE A 194 36.28 -26.33 -18.44
N ALA A 195 37.47 -25.75 -18.61
CA ALA A 195 37.74 -24.35 -18.30
C ALA A 195 36.97 -23.38 -19.24
N GLU A 196 36.93 -23.66 -20.54
CA GLU A 196 36.15 -22.88 -21.52
C GLU A 196 34.65 -22.87 -21.21
N GLU A 197 34.10 -24.01 -20.78
CA GLU A 197 32.70 -24.08 -20.40
C GLU A 197 32.43 -23.35 -19.08
N LEU A 198 33.29 -23.50 -18.08
CA LEU A 198 33.19 -22.75 -16.82
C LEU A 198 33.28 -21.23 -17.06
N MET A 199 34.16 -20.77 -17.93
CA MET A 199 34.23 -19.35 -18.32
C MET A 199 32.93 -18.89 -19.00
N LYS A 200 32.37 -19.67 -19.95
CA LYS A 200 31.07 -19.36 -20.57
C LYS A 200 29.93 -19.28 -19.57
N GLN A 201 29.92 -20.16 -18.56
CA GLN A 201 28.90 -20.15 -17.50
C GLN A 201 29.07 -18.95 -16.55
N ILE A 202 30.30 -18.54 -16.25
CA ILE A 202 30.60 -17.31 -15.50
C ILE A 202 30.17 -16.07 -16.29
N ASP A 203 30.48 -15.99 -17.59
CA ASP A 203 30.08 -14.89 -18.48
C ASP A 203 28.55 -14.79 -18.61
N ALA A 204 27.86 -15.93 -18.79
CA ALA A 204 26.40 -16.00 -18.84
C ALA A 204 25.77 -15.59 -17.50
N SER A 205 26.31 -16.07 -16.38
CA SER A 205 25.90 -15.67 -15.04
C SER A 205 26.12 -14.17 -14.79
N SER A 206 27.21 -13.58 -15.31
CA SER A 206 27.40 -12.13 -15.19
C SER A 206 26.39 -11.38 -16.02
N LYS A 207 26.24 -11.68 -17.31
CA LYS A 207 25.26 -11.03 -18.19
C LYS A 207 23.84 -11.08 -17.61
N ALA A 208 23.42 -12.22 -17.06
CA ALA A 208 22.12 -12.34 -16.39
C ALA A 208 22.01 -11.47 -15.12
N ARG A 209 23.08 -11.40 -14.31
CA ARG A 209 23.12 -10.55 -13.10
C ARG A 209 23.14 -9.05 -13.44
N ASP A 210 23.84 -8.70 -14.51
CA ASP A 210 24.02 -7.32 -14.95
C ASP A 210 22.74 -6.82 -15.67
N GLN A 211 22.05 -7.68 -16.41
CA GLN A 211 20.66 -7.44 -16.87
C GLN A 211 19.66 -7.30 -15.70
N ALA A 212 19.78 -8.12 -14.66
CA ALA A 212 18.92 -8.01 -13.47
C ALA A 212 19.17 -6.70 -12.70
N ARG A 213 20.42 -6.20 -12.68
CA ARG A 213 20.76 -4.85 -12.17
C ARG A 213 20.11 -3.77 -13.02
N GLU A 214 20.27 -3.84 -14.34
CA GLU A 214 19.68 -2.86 -15.27
C GLU A 214 18.14 -2.78 -15.13
N GLN A 215 17.46 -3.92 -14.99
CA GLN A 215 16.00 -3.96 -14.72
C GLN A 215 15.62 -3.34 -13.37
N VAL A 216 16.43 -3.55 -12.33
CA VAL A 216 16.23 -2.91 -11.01
C VAL A 216 16.52 -1.41 -11.08
N GLU A 217 17.53 -0.97 -11.83
CA GLU A 217 17.83 0.45 -12.05
C GLU A 217 16.72 1.14 -12.84
N GLN A 218 16.23 0.53 -13.92
CA GLN A 218 15.04 1.00 -14.67
C GLN A 218 13.82 1.14 -13.74
N ARG A 219 13.52 0.13 -12.91
CA ARG A 219 12.44 0.19 -11.92
C ARG A 219 12.65 1.25 -10.84
N ASN A 220 13.88 1.47 -10.40
CA ASN A 220 14.19 2.55 -9.46
C ASN A 220 13.98 3.95 -10.08
N TYR A 221 14.23 4.11 -11.38
CA TYR A 221 13.89 5.35 -12.09
C TYR A 221 12.38 5.53 -12.28
N GLU A 222 11.63 4.47 -12.62
CA GLU A 222 10.16 4.48 -12.68
C GLU A 222 9.58 4.91 -11.32
N ILE A 223 9.98 4.26 -10.23
CA ILE A 223 9.56 4.59 -8.86
C ILE A 223 9.96 6.02 -8.46
N ALA A 224 11.16 6.50 -8.84
CA ALA A 224 11.56 7.87 -8.54
C ALA A 224 10.69 8.92 -9.26
N ILE A 225 10.23 8.62 -10.48
CA ILE A 225 9.30 9.48 -11.23
C ILE A 225 7.91 9.45 -10.58
N GLU A 226 7.40 8.28 -10.23
CA GLU A 226 6.11 8.13 -9.53
C GLU A 226 6.10 8.87 -8.18
N VAL A 227 7.15 8.70 -7.37
CA VAL A 227 7.32 9.42 -6.09
C VAL A 227 7.38 10.93 -6.33
N SER A 228 8.13 11.40 -7.34
CA SER A 228 8.18 12.85 -7.66
C SER A 228 6.82 13.42 -8.07
N GLN A 229 6.00 12.65 -8.78
CA GLN A 229 4.63 13.05 -9.16
C GLN A 229 3.69 13.07 -7.93
N LEU A 230 3.80 12.08 -7.05
CA LEU A 230 3.03 12.03 -5.81
C LEU A 230 3.42 13.16 -4.85
N GLU A 231 4.72 13.49 -4.73
CA GLU A 231 5.20 14.63 -3.94
C GLU A 231 4.66 15.96 -4.50
N ALA A 232 4.68 16.15 -5.82
CA ALA A 232 4.09 17.34 -6.45
C ALA A 232 2.58 17.44 -6.21
N ALA A 233 1.84 16.33 -6.30
CA ALA A 233 0.40 16.30 -5.99
C ALA A 233 0.13 16.60 -4.50
N ILE A 234 0.94 16.08 -3.58
CA ILE A 234 0.85 16.37 -2.14
C ILE A 234 1.14 17.84 -1.84
N VAL A 235 2.07 18.49 -2.56
CA VAL A 235 2.32 19.93 -2.44
C VAL A 235 1.10 20.73 -2.93
N GLY A 236 0.57 20.44 -4.13
CA GLY A 236 -0.63 21.11 -4.65
C GLY A 236 -1.85 20.99 -3.72
N LEU A 237 -2.10 19.80 -3.18
CA LEU A 237 -3.18 19.57 -2.22
C LEU A 237 -2.98 20.33 -0.88
N ARG A 238 -1.73 20.57 -0.46
CA ARG A 238 -1.43 21.41 0.72
C ARG A 238 -1.63 22.89 0.43
N GLU A 239 -1.29 23.36 -0.76
CA GLU A 239 -1.56 24.74 -1.19
C GLU A 239 -3.07 25.00 -1.30
N GLU A 240 -3.83 24.09 -1.91
CA GLU A 240 -5.30 24.13 -1.89
C GLU A 240 -5.88 24.10 -0.48
N ALA A 241 -5.39 23.22 0.40
CA ALA A 241 -5.87 23.13 1.77
C ALA A 241 -5.64 24.44 2.55
N SER A 242 -4.43 25.00 2.47
CA SER A 242 -4.11 26.28 3.14
C SER A 242 -4.90 27.46 2.57
N LYS A 243 -5.14 27.51 1.26
CA LYS A 243 -6.07 28.47 0.63
C LYS A 243 -7.48 28.32 1.21
N LYS A 244 -8.03 27.10 1.20
CA LYS A 244 -9.37 26.80 1.74
C LYS A 244 -9.49 27.13 3.23
N THR A 245 -8.45 26.91 4.05
CA THR A 245 -8.40 27.36 5.45
C THR A 245 -8.51 28.88 5.55
N SER A 246 -7.77 29.65 4.74
CA SER A 246 -7.86 31.13 4.77
C SER A 246 -9.22 31.67 4.29
N GLU A 247 -9.89 30.94 3.38
CA GLU A 247 -11.26 31.24 2.96
C GLU A 247 -12.26 30.96 4.09
N ILE A 248 -12.08 29.87 4.84
CA ILE A 248 -12.89 29.53 6.03
C ILE A 248 -12.70 30.58 7.13
N GLU A 249 -11.46 30.94 7.49
CA GLU A 249 -11.18 31.98 8.51
C GLU A 249 -11.83 33.33 8.16
N SER A 250 -11.84 33.69 6.86
CA SER A 250 -12.52 34.89 6.35
C SER A 250 -14.05 34.81 6.48
N LEU A 251 -14.63 33.64 6.17
CA LEU A 251 -16.06 33.38 6.32
C LEU A 251 -16.49 33.36 7.80
N GLU A 252 -15.72 32.72 8.68
CA GLU A 252 -15.95 32.72 10.13
C GLU A 252 -15.95 34.15 10.69
N LYS A 253 -15.00 34.98 10.27
CA LYS A 253 -14.94 36.40 10.63
C LYS A 253 -16.18 37.17 10.15
N MET A 254 -16.63 36.97 8.90
CA MET A 254 -17.87 37.58 8.41
C MET A 254 -19.13 37.07 9.13
N VAL A 255 -19.16 35.80 9.54
CA VAL A 255 -20.27 35.23 10.34
C VAL A 255 -20.29 35.84 11.74
N ALA A 256 -19.13 36.01 12.38
CA ALA A 256 -19.03 36.68 13.67
C ALA A 256 -19.45 38.16 13.59
N GLU A 257 -19.01 38.90 12.57
CA GLU A 257 -19.43 40.30 12.33
C GLU A 257 -20.94 40.41 12.09
N ARG A 258 -21.53 39.48 11.33
CA ARG A 258 -23.00 39.42 11.14
C ARG A 258 -23.72 39.04 12.44
N GLY A 259 -23.17 38.13 13.25
CA GLY A 259 -23.71 37.74 14.56
C GLY A 259 -23.79 38.91 15.53
N SER A 260 -22.72 39.69 15.65
CA SER A 260 -22.71 40.94 16.44
C SER A 260 -23.79 41.91 15.97
N ARG A 261 -23.92 42.12 14.65
CA ARG A 261 -24.94 43.00 14.08
C ARG A 261 -26.38 42.49 14.26
N ILE A 262 -26.58 41.18 14.31
CA ILE A 262 -27.89 40.60 14.66
C ILE A 262 -28.22 40.91 16.12
N SER A 263 -27.26 40.72 17.04
CA SER A 263 -27.42 41.08 18.45
C SER A 263 -27.75 42.56 18.64
N GLU A 264 -27.09 43.47 17.91
CA GLU A 264 -27.41 44.91 17.90
C GLU A 264 -28.87 45.18 17.46
N MET A 265 -29.35 44.51 16.40
CA MET A 265 -30.73 44.64 15.92
C MET A 265 -31.75 44.03 16.87
N GLU A 266 -31.44 42.91 17.54
CA GLU A 266 -32.30 42.31 18.57
C GLU A 266 -32.45 43.23 19.79
N ASP A 267 -31.37 43.94 20.15
CA ASP A 267 -31.33 44.96 21.19
C ASP A 267 -32.16 46.20 20.81
N GLU A 268 -32.11 46.64 19.55
CA GLU A 268 -32.97 47.71 19.01
C GLU A 268 -34.45 47.32 18.94
N ILE A 269 -34.77 46.11 18.46
CA ILE A 269 -36.13 45.56 18.43
C ILE A 269 -36.70 45.46 19.85
N SER A 270 -35.89 45.10 20.84
CA SER A 270 -36.29 45.04 22.25
C SER A 270 -36.61 46.43 22.81
N LYS A 271 -35.79 47.44 22.51
CA LYS A 271 -36.03 48.85 22.89
C LYS A 271 -37.29 49.40 22.21
N LEU A 272 -37.53 49.07 20.94
CA LEU A 272 -38.72 49.46 20.19
C LEU A 272 -39.99 48.78 20.70
N ARG A 273 -39.91 47.50 21.09
CA ARG A 273 -41.02 46.77 21.74
C ARG A 273 -41.43 47.47 23.04
N GLN A 274 -40.46 47.77 23.92
CA GLN A 274 -40.72 48.50 25.16
C GLN A 274 -41.38 49.88 24.90
N HIS A 275 -40.92 50.62 23.89
CA HIS A 275 -41.56 51.88 23.48
C HIS A 275 -42.98 51.71 22.91
N GLY A 276 -43.31 50.52 22.38
CA GLY A 276 -44.68 50.13 22.04
C GLY A 276 -45.51 49.89 23.29
N ASP A 277 -45.03 49.03 24.19
CA ASP A 277 -45.71 48.68 25.45
C ASP A 277 -46.00 49.93 26.32
N ASP A 278 -45.04 50.87 26.42
CA ASP A 278 -45.20 52.16 27.11
C ASP A 278 -46.26 53.07 26.46
N ARG A 279 -46.38 53.03 25.12
CA ARG A 279 -47.40 53.80 24.39
C ARG A 279 -48.77 53.16 24.53
N ASP A 280 -48.89 51.84 24.45
CA ASP A 280 -50.13 51.10 24.65
C ASP A 280 -50.65 51.28 26.09
N ALA A 281 -49.76 51.27 27.09
CA ALA A 281 -50.11 51.61 28.46
C ALA A 281 -50.62 53.06 28.59
N LYS A 282 -50.02 54.01 27.87
CA LYS A 282 -50.50 55.40 27.83
C LYS A 282 -51.84 55.56 27.11
N ILE A 283 -52.09 54.81 26.04
CA ILE A 283 -53.36 54.79 25.29
C ILE A 283 -54.47 54.25 26.21
N LYS A 284 -54.25 53.11 26.85
CA LYS A 284 -55.18 52.54 27.87
C LYS A 284 -55.43 53.51 29.03
N GLY A 285 -54.40 54.27 29.43
CA GLY A 285 -54.49 55.36 30.42
C GLY A 285 -55.18 56.65 29.95
N LEU A 286 -55.59 56.73 28.68
CA LEU A 286 -56.45 57.77 28.10
C LEU A 286 -57.86 57.22 27.82
N GLU A 287 -57.98 56.01 27.27
CA GLU A 287 -59.26 55.29 27.08
C GLU A 287 -60.04 55.18 28.40
N THR A 288 -59.38 54.74 29.48
CA THR A 288 -59.99 54.67 30.81
C THR A 288 -60.41 56.03 31.38
N LYS A 289 -59.79 57.13 30.95
CA LYS A 289 -60.22 58.48 31.33
C LYS A 289 -61.42 58.94 30.53
N LEU A 290 -61.46 58.67 29.23
CA LEU A 290 -62.60 58.94 28.37
C LEU A 290 -63.86 58.20 28.88
N GLU A 291 -63.74 56.91 29.16
CA GLU A 291 -64.85 56.13 29.71
C GLU A 291 -65.28 56.63 31.10
N SER A 292 -64.36 57.17 31.92
CA SER A 292 -64.71 57.82 33.19
C SER A 292 -65.42 59.18 33.05
N GLN A 293 -65.32 59.84 31.89
CA GLN A 293 -66.02 61.09 31.59
C GLN A 293 -67.40 60.85 30.95
N ARG A 294 -67.61 59.70 30.31
CA ARG A 294 -68.87 59.35 29.62
C ARG A 294 -70.12 59.47 30.51
N PRO A 295 -70.14 59.04 31.79
CA PRO A 295 -71.29 59.23 32.67
C PRO A 295 -71.59 60.71 32.99
N LEU A 296 -70.58 61.57 33.04
CA LEU A 296 -70.76 63.00 33.31
C LEU A 296 -71.49 63.69 32.14
N ILE A 297 -71.15 63.31 30.90
CA ILE A 297 -71.82 63.79 29.69
C ILE A 297 -73.27 63.27 29.66
N PHE A 298 -73.48 61.99 29.96
CA PHE A 298 -74.80 61.36 30.09
C PHE A 298 -75.70 62.10 31.11
N ASP A 299 -75.17 62.41 32.30
CA ASP A 299 -75.89 63.18 33.32
C ASP A 299 -76.19 64.61 32.86
N GLN A 300 -75.21 65.33 32.29
CA GLN A 300 -75.41 66.70 31.78
C GLN A 300 -76.52 66.74 30.72
N LEU A 301 -76.56 65.76 29.83
CA LEU A 301 -77.49 65.68 28.71
C LEU A 301 -78.92 65.30 29.15
N ASN A 302 -79.02 64.48 30.21
CA ASN A 302 -80.25 64.23 30.95
C ASN A 302 -80.76 65.52 31.64
N TYR A 303 -79.88 66.35 32.22
CA TYR A 303 -80.27 67.64 32.82
C TYR A 303 -80.70 68.69 31.79
N THR A 304 -80.05 68.78 30.61
CA THR A 304 -80.48 69.73 29.57
C THR A 304 -81.84 69.36 28.97
N SER A 305 -82.11 68.07 28.72
CA SER A 305 -83.44 67.62 28.26
C SER A 305 -84.54 67.91 29.30
N LYS A 306 -84.26 67.72 30.60
CA LYS A 306 -85.17 68.12 31.69
C LYS A 306 -85.43 69.62 31.74
N ALA A 307 -84.38 70.44 31.61
CA ALA A 307 -84.52 71.90 31.57
C ALA A 307 -85.35 72.35 30.36
N TYR A 308 -85.10 71.75 29.19
CA TYR A 308 -85.85 72.00 27.97
C TYR A 308 -87.35 71.74 28.14
N GLY A 309 -87.71 70.59 28.75
CA GLY A 309 -89.09 70.25 29.09
C GLY A 309 -89.74 71.26 30.04
N GLN A 310 -89.06 71.63 31.13
CA GLN A 310 -89.58 72.60 32.11
C GLN A 310 -89.82 73.99 31.51
N ILE A 311 -88.91 74.48 30.66
CA ILE A 311 -89.08 75.78 29.99
C ILE A 311 -90.27 75.71 29.00
N ARG A 312 -90.43 74.59 28.28
CA ARG A 312 -91.58 74.35 27.39
C ARG A 312 -92.92 74.30 28.16
N GLU A 313 -92.94 73.76 29.38
CA GLU A 313 -94.12 73.80 30.26
C GLU A 313 -94.44 75.22 30.76
N ILE A 314 -93.42 76.01 31.14
CA ILE A 314 -93.59 77.43 31.52
C ILE A 314 -94.19 78.21 30.34
N LEU A 315 -93.67 78.03 29.12
CA LEU A 315 -94.18 78.70 27.92
C LEU A 315 -95.68 78.42 27.70
N LYS A 316 -96.10 77.15 27.83
CA LYS A 316 -97.51 76.72 27.74
C LYS A 316 -98.42 77.26 28.86
N CYS A 317 -97.86 77.60 30.03
CA CYS A 317 -98.64 78.14 31.15
C CYS A 317 -98.92 79.65 31.01
N VAL A 318 -98.10 80.34 30.23
CA VAL A 318 -98.14 81.79 30.00
C VAL A 318 -98.95 82.12 28.75
N ASP A 319 -98.60 81.50 27.63
CA ASP A 319 -99.18 81.77 26.32
C ASP A 319 -100.40 80.86 26.06
N LYS A 320 -101.53 81.21 26.70
CA LYS A 320 -102.77 80.43 26.65
C LYS A 320 -103.65 80.68 25.43
N ASP A 321 -103.31 81.70 24.64
CA ASP A 321 -104.13 82.17 23.52
C ASP A 321 -103.54 81.80 22.15
N ASN A 322 -102.35 81.16 22.10
CA ASN A 322 -101.68 80.67 20.88
C ASN A 322 -101.47 79.14 20.88
N ASP A 323 -102.53 78.35 20.60
CA ASP A 323 -102.40 76.91 20.31
C ASP A 323 -101.48 76.63 19.09
N ASP A 324 -101.39 77.58 18.14
CA ASP A 324 -100.59 77.49 16.89
C ASP A 324 -99.08 77.30 17.10
N LEU A 325 -98.57 77.50 18.31
CA LEU A 325 -97.17 77.21 18.68
C LEU A 325 -96.89 75.73 18.94
N SER A 326 -97.92 74.89 18.97
CA SER A 326 -97.77 73.45 19.18
C SER A 326 -97.09 72.73 18.02
N GLU A 327 -97.18 73.24 16.78
CA GLU A 327 -96.62 72.56 15.59
C GLU A 327 -95.27 73.15 15.12
N SER A 328 -95.02 74.43 15.35
CA SER A 328 -93.81 75.12 14.85
C SER A 328 -92.54 74.89 15.68
N SER A 329 -92.68 74.35 16.89
CA SER A 329 -91.56 73.99 17.78
C SER A 329 -91.50 72.49 18.09
N ASP A 330 -91.94 71.62 17.17
CA ASP A 330 -91.87 70.16 17.36
C ASP A 330 -90.46 69.55 17.16
N SER A 331 -89.42 70.38 17.25
CA SER A 331 -88.09 69.93 17.69
C SER A 331 -88.17 69.58 19.18
N LEU A 332 -88.77 68.43 19.50
CA LEU A 332 -88.67 67.84 20.83
C LEU A 332 -87.22 67.38 21.02
N PHE A 333 -86.48 68.00 21.96
CA PHE A 333 -85.10 67.62 22.27
C PHE A 333 -85.04 66.26 22.99
N MET A 334 -85.26 65.21 22.21
CA MET A 334 -84.94 63.83 22.54
C MET A 334 -83.48 63.59 22.22
N TRP A 335 -82.69 63.34 23.26
CA TRP A 335 -81.36 62.78 23.10
C TRP A 335 -81.45 61.24 23.06
N GLU A 336 -80.64 60.65 22.20
CA GLU A 336 -80.42 59.22 22.02
C GLU A 336 -78.95 58.89 22.35
N GLU A 337 -78.67 57.74 22.96
CA GLU A 337 -77.31 57.41 23.43
C GLU A 337 -76.36 57.10 22.26
N MET A 338 -75.43 58.02 21.97
CA MET A 338 -74.49 57.93 20.84
C MET A 338 -73.05 57.67 21.30
N ASP A 339 -72.07 57.86 20.40
CA ASP A 339 -70.64 57.90 20.75
C ASP A 339 -70.29 59.18 21.55
N VAL A 340 -69.14 59.21 22.23
CA VAL A 340 -68.77 60.31 23.15
C VAL A 340 -68.66 61.66 22.43
N ASP A 341 -68.07 61.70 21.23
CA ASP A 341 -67.95 62.91 20.41
C ASP A 341 -69.31 63.40 19.92
N ASP A 342 -70.23 62.49 19.56
CA ASP A 342 -71.58 62.83 19.12
C ASP A 342 -72.46 63.30 20.29
N ASN A 343 -72.41 62.62 21.45
CA ASN A 343 -73.06 63.10 22.67
C ASN A 343 -72.57 64.50 23.07
N LEU A 344 -71.28 64.83 22.87
CA LEU A 344 -70.74 66.15 23.15
C LEU A 344 -71.31 67.24 22.21
N ARG A 345 -71.54 66.89 20.93
CA ARG A 345 -72.24 67.75 19.96
C ARG A 345 -73.71 67.93 20.33
N SER A 346 -74.43 66.84 20.57
CA SER A 346 -75.84 66.87 21.01
C SER A 346 -76.02 67.62 22.33
N LEU A 347 -75.05 67.57 23.24
CA LEU A 347 -75.04 68.38 24.46
C LEU A 347 -74.86 69.87 24.18
N LEU A 348 -73.96 70.25 23.27
CA LEU A 348 -73.77 71.64 22.87
C LEU A 348 -75.03 72.20 22.21
N ASP A 349 -75.59 71.49 21.22
CA ASP A 349 -76.79 71.91 20.50
C ASP A 349 -78.04 71.91 21.40
N GLY A 350 -78.17 70.91 22.29
CA GLY A 350 -79.20 70.87 23.32
C GLY A 350 -79.11 72.02 24.31
N THR A 351 -77.91 72.34 24.80
CA THR A 351 -77.69 73.49 25.70
C THR A 351 -78.03 74.81 25.01
N LYS A 352 -77.67 74.95 23.72
CA LYS A 352 -78.02 76.10 22.89
C LYS A 352 -79.53 76.23 22.69
N SER A 353 -80.23 75.12 22.40
CA SER A 353 -81.69 75.11 22.25
C SER A 353 -82.42 75.40 23.57
N VAL A 354 -81.91 74.91 24.71
CA VAL A 354 -82.36 75.29 26.06
C VAL A 354 -82.22 76.79 26.30
N TYR A 355 -81.09 77.39 25.94
CA TYR A 355 -80.86 78.82 26.09
C TYR A 355 -81.78 79.67 25.19
N GLU A 356 -81.95 79.29 23.93
CA GLU A 356 -82.83 79.98 22.99
C GLU A 356 -84.30 79.90 23.43
N LEU A 357 -84.77 78.72 23.86
CA LEU A 357 -86.11 78.54 24.41
C LEU A 357 -86.31 79.31 25.72
N ALA A 358 -85.27 79.38 26.57
CA ALA A 358 -85.30 80.17 27.81
C ALA A 358 -85.45 81.68 27.55
N SER A 359 -84.80 82.21 26.51
CA SER A 359 -84.95 83.62 26.11
C SER A 359 -86.38 83.93 25.69
N VAL A 360 -86.95 83.11 24.80
CA VAL A 360 -88.35 83.28 24.32
C VAL A 360 -89.35 83.13 25.47
N ALA A 361 -89.14 82.19 26.40
CA ALA A 361 -89.99 82.06 27.58
C ALA A 361 -89.86 83.27 28.54
N ALA A 362 -88.65 83.81 28.72
CA ALA A 362 -88.42 84.99 29.56
C ALA A 362 -88.97 86.29 28.94
N GLU A 363 -89.04 86.38 27.61
CA GLU A 363 -89.77 87.43 26.89
C GLU A 363 -91.28 87.29 27.11
N LYS A 364 -91.90 86.14 26.80
CA LYS A 364 -93.36 85.99 26.98
C LYS A 364 -93.83 86.12 28.43
N VAL A 365 -93.03 85.70 29.42
CA VAL A 365 -93.31 85.94 30.85
C VAL A 365 -93.31 87.44 31.18
N ARG A 366 -92.45 88.24 30.53
CA ARG A 366 -92.39 89.70 30.68
C ARG A 366 -93.61 90.35 30.03
N ASP A 367 -93.92 89.96 28.80
CA ASP A 367 -95.04 90.51 28.03
C ASP A 367 -96.37 90.25 28.78
N TRP A 368 -96.59 89.02 29.23
CA TRP A 368 -97.75 88.64 30.06
C TRP A 368 -97.81 89.41 31.39
N LEU A 369 -96.67 89.68 32.02
CA LEU A 369 -96.59 90.47 33.25
C LEU A 369 -96.91 91.94 32.98
N GLU A 370 -96.47 92.49 31.86
CA GLU A 370 -96.75 93.87 31.45
C GLU A 370 -98.22 94.04 31.06
N ASP A 371 -98.80 93.12 30.29
CA ASP A 371 -100.25 93.07 30.02
C ASP A 371 -101.08 92.93 31.30
N SER A 372 -100.66 92.06 32.23
CA SER A 372 -101.32 91.92 33.52
C SER A 372 -101.20 93.19 34.37
N ASN A 373 -100.05 93.89 34.32
CA ASN A 373 -99.83 95.15 35.01
C ASN A 373 -100.67 96.29 34.41
N ASN A 374 -100.74 96.37 33.08
CA ASN A 374 -101.59 97.31 32.35
C ASN A 374 -103.07 97.06 32.67
N LYS A 375 -103.51 95.81 32.71
CA LYS A 375 -104.87 95.43 33.10
C LYS A 375 -105.19 95.71 34.58
N VAL A 376 -104.18 95.66 35.47
CA VAL A 376 -104.28 96.13 36.86
C VAL A 376 -104.36 97.65 36.93
N ASN A 377 -103.62 98.38 36.10
CA ASN A 377 -103.71 99.84 35.99
C ASN A 377 -105.08 100.28 35.46
N ASP A 378 -105.59 99.68 34.39
CA ASP A 378 -106.96 99.86 33.88
C ASP A 378 -108.04 99.67 34.95
N LEU A 379 -107.88 98.66 35.81
CA LEU A 379 -108.81 98.39 36.90
C LEU A 379 -108.63 99.39 38.05
N ASN A 380 -107.40 99.82 38.32
CA ASN A 380 -107.10 100.84 39.32
C ASN A 380 -107.60 102.24 38.89
N GLU A 381 -107.46 102.60 37.61
CA GLU A 381 -108.06 103.82 37.04
C GLU A 381 -109.58 103.79 37.16
N LYS A 382 -110.24 102.68 36.77
CA LYS A 382 -111.70 102.51 36.99
C LYS A 382 -112.10 102.57 38.46
N VAL A 383 -111.28 102.07 39.38
CA VAL A 383 -111.50 102.25 40.83
C VAL A 383 -111.31 103.70 41.26
N MET A 384 -110.35 104.42 40.69
CA MET A 384 -110.13 105.86 40.95
C MET A 384 -111.25 106.73 40.35
N GLU A 385 -111.78 106.39 39.17
CA GLU A 385 -112.99 106.99 38.58
C GLU A 385 -114.19 106.78 39.50
N LEU A 386 -114.47 105.53 39.91
CA LEU A 386 -115.57 105.22 40.84
C LEU A 386 -115.40 105.90 42.22
N LEU A 387 -114.15 106.11 42.68
CA LEU A 387 -113.86 106.90 43.88
C LEU A 387 -114.07 108.41 43.64
N ALA A 388 -113.78 108.92 42.45
CA ALA A 388 -114.05 110.31 42.06
C ALA A 388 -115.55 110.57 41.88
N GLU A 389 -116.30 109.66 41.26
CA GLU A 389 -117.76 109.67 41.20
C GLU A 389 -118.36 109.64 42.61
N LYS A 390 -117.87 108.74 43.48
CA LYS A 390 -118.28 108.70 44.90
C LYS A 390 -117.99 110.04 45.61
N GLN A 391 -116.87 110.70 45.33
CA GLN A 391 -116.57 112.03 45.86
C GLN A 391 -117.50 113.11 45.27
N HIS A 392 -117.83 113.04 43.98
CA HIS A 392 -118.72 113.97 43.29
C HIS A 392 -120.18 113.82 43.74
N ILE A 393 -120.67 112.60 43.94
CA ILE A 393 -121.94 112.31 44.62
C ILE A 393 -121.87 112.84 46.06
N GLY A 394 -120.73 112.68 46.74
CA GLY A 394 -120.48 113.23 48.07
C GLY A 394 -120.43 114.76 48.14
N THR A 395 -120.06 115.47 47.06
CA THR A 395 -120.16 116.95 46.98
C THR A 395 -121.57 117.37 46.56
N LEU A 396 -122.22 116.72 45.61
CA LEU A 396 -123.63 116.93 45.26
C LEU A 396 -124.56 116.76 46.47
N LEU A 397 -124.33 115.76 47.32
CA LEU A 397 -125.08 115.59 48.58
C LEU A 397 -124.79 116.69 49.62
N ARG A 398 -123.62 117.35 49.58
CA ARG A 398 -123.36 118.55 50.37
C ARG A 398 -124.04 119.79 49.76
N SER A 399 -124.03 119.94 48.44
CA SER A 399 -124.74 121.00 47.72
C SER A 399 -126.25 120.96 47.97
N ALA A 400 -126.84 119.75 47.93
CA ALA A 400 -128.26 119.52 48.16
C ALA A 400 -128.72 119.77 49.61
N LEU A 401 -127.80 119.90 50.56
CA LEU A 401 -128.08 120.18 51.98
C LEU A 401 -127.82 121.64 52.39
N SER A 402 -127.47 122.53 51.44
CA SER A 402 -127.01 123.90 51.73
C SER A 402 -127.93 125.02 51.18
N SER A 403 -129.10 124.70 50.61
CA SER A 403 -129.88 125.64 49.79
C SER A 403 -131.04 126.33 50.53
N LYS A 404 -130.78 127.46 51.22
CA LYS A 404 -131.81 128.50 51.45
C LYS A 404 -131.26 129.86 51.91
N THR A 405 -131.25 130.86 51.02
CA THR A 405 -131.85 132.22 51.16
C THR A 405 -131.42 133.13 49.99
N ASP A 406 -132.39 133.57 49.21
CA ASP A 406 -132.61 134.89 48.60
C ASP A 406 -131.38 135.71 48.10
N GLU A 407 -131.16 135.63 46.77
CA GLU A 407 -131.35 136.73 45.79
C GLU A 407 -130.67 138.12 45.94
N VAL A 408 -130.34 138.72 44.77
CA VAL A 408 -130.05 140.15 44.48
C VAL A 408 -128.56 140.60 44.37
N LEU A 409 -128.24 141.18 43.18
CA LEU A 409 -127.00 141.84 42.70
C LEU A 409 -125.75 140.93 42.52
N HIS A 410 -125.15 140.75 41.33
CA HIS A 410 -124.66 141.67 40.27
C HIS A 410 -123.26 142.24 40.54
N VAL A 411 -122.40 142.27 39.50
CA VAL A 411 -120.96 142.63 39.46
C VAL A 411 -119.98 141.50 39.79
N ALA A 412 -119.66 140.73 38.75
CA ALA A 412 -118.35 140.12 38.41
C ALA A 412 -118.58 139.28 37.13
N GLU A 413 -118.86 139.88 35.97
CA GLU A 413 -117.82 140.30 35.01
C GLU A 413 -116.88 139.11 34.71
N GLU A 414 -117.10 138.31 33.66
CA GLU A 414 -117.05 138.72 32.23
C GLU A 414 -115.71 139.40 31.84
N GLY A 415 -114.60 138.85 32.35
CA GLY A 415 -113.25 139.34 32.06
C GLY A 415 -112.24 138.22 31.79
N LEU A 416 -112.15 137.75 30.54
CA LEU A 416 -110.99 137.00 30.03
C LEU A 416 -110.89 137.06 28.50
N ARG A 417 -110.48 138.24 28.00
CA ARG A 417 -110.07 138.49 26.60
C ARG A 417 -108.68 139.14 26.58
N GLU A 418 -107.65 138.31 26.84
CA GLU A 418 -106.20 138.58 26.87
C GLU A 418 -105.49 137.20 26.98
N VAL A 419 -104.30 136.86 26.42
CA VAL A 419 -103.50 137.18 25.20
C VAL A 419 -102.72 135.86 24.89
N GLY A 420 -102.34 135.43 23.68
CA GLY A 420 -102.43 135.98 22.31
C GLY A 420 -102.85 134.91 21.29
N ILE A 421 -102.47 134.88 20.00
CA ILE A 421 -101.44 135.63 19.22
C ILE A 421 -100.00 135.13 19.58
N GLU A 422 -99.12 134.71 18.66
CA GLU A 422 -98.77 135.26 17.33
C GLU A 422 -98.11 134.24 16.33
N LEU A 423 -98.55 134.22 15.03
CA LEU A 423 -97.81 134.27 13.71
C LEU A 423 -96.50 133.45 13.43
N ILE A 424 -95.90 133.27 12.22
CA ILE A 424 -96.10 133.62 10.76
C ILE A 424 -95.33 132.57 9.88
N LEU A 425 -95.76 132.12 8.67
CA LEU A 425 -95.39 132.51 7.27
C LEU A 425 -93.87 132.72 6.96
N ASP A 426 -93.32 132.61 5.73
CA ASP A 426 -93.89 132.48 4.36
C ASP A 426 -92.97 131.69 3.37
N ARG A 427 -93.18 131.83 2.04
CA ARG A 427 -92.58 131.08 0.91
C ARG A 427 -91.45 131.80 0.13
N HIS A 428 -90.72 130.98 -0.66
CA HIS A 428 -90.27 131.15 -2.08
C HIS A 428 -89.34 132.30 -2.53
N ASP A 429 -88.73 132.03 -3.70
CA ASP A 429 -88.03 132.93 -4.63
C ASP A 429 -86.69 133.54 -4.12
N GLU A 430 -85.75 133.99 -4.97
CA GLU A 430 -85.82 134.23 -6.43
C GLU A 430 -84.55 133.76 -7.18
N HIS A 431 -84.40 134.20 -8.44
CA HIS A 431 -83.38 133.85 -9.43
C HIS A 431 -82.17 134.81 -9.42
N ASP A 432 -81.11 134.47 -10.17
CA ASP A 432 -79.97 135.32 -10.61
C ASP A 432 -79.07 135.94 -9.50
N SER A 433 -77.74 135.93 -9.63
CA SER A 433 -77.01 136.63 -10.70
C SER A 433 -75.49 136.36 -10.67
N ASN A 434 -74.76 136.96 -11.62
CA ASN A 434 -73.32 136.77 -11.89
C ASN A 434 -72.33 137.15 -10.76
N ASP A 435 -71.09 136.67 -10.98
CA ASP A 435 -69.80 137.34 -10.72
C ASP A 435 -68.98 136.97 -9.46
N SER A 436 -68.20 135.87 -9.56
CA SER A 436 -66.85 135.79 -8.99
C SER A 436 -66.06 134.61 -9.58
N GLY A 437 -65.39 134.82 -10.71
CA GLY A 437 -64.69 133.77 -11.47
C GLY A 437 -63.41 133.17 -10.84
N GLU A 438 -63.13 133.45 -9.56
CA GLU A 438 -61.92 132.99 -8.86
C GLU A 438 -62.20 131.89 -7.82
N ASN A 439 -63.39 131.88 -7.19
CA ASN A 439 -63.74 130.88 -6.19
C ASN A 439 -64.10 129.51 -6.80
N GLU A 440 -64.74 129.47 -7.97
CA GLU A 440 -65.02 128.20 -8.67
C GLU A 440 -63.72 127.48 -9.04
N VAL A 441 -62.69 128.23 -9.48
CA VAL A 441 -61.37 127.68 -9.79
C VAL A 441 -60.70 127.13 -8.54
N TYR A 442 -60.84 127.79 -7.38
CA TYR A 442 -60.27 127.31 -6.12
C TYR A 442 -60.98 126.03 -5.60
N ILE A 443 -62.31 125.98 -5.69
CA ILE A 443 -63.09 124.79 -5.30
C ILE A 443 -62.83 123.62 -6.26
N LEU A 444 -62.76 123.87 -7.58
CA LEU A 444 -62.35 122.86 -8.56
C LEU A 444 -60.89 122.42 -8.35
N ALA A 445 -59.99 123.32 -7.93
CA ALA A 445 -58.61 122.97 -7.64
C ALA A 445 -58.45 122.12 -6.37
N ASP A 446 -59.27 122.31 -5.33
CA ASP A 446 -59.26 121.44 -4.14
C ASP A 446 -60.04 120.13 -4.35
N ALA A 447 -61.12 120.13 -5.15
CA ALA A 447 -61.78 118.90 -5.62
C ALA A 447 -60.87 118.06 -6.52
N LEU A 448 -60.12 118.70 -7.43
CA LEU A 448 -59.07 118.04 -8.21
C LEU A 448 -57.90 117.63 -7.31
N GLY A 449 -57.51 118.46 -6.34
CA GLY A 449 -56.45 118.17 -5.39
C GLY A 449 -56.75 116.99 -4.47
N THR A 450 -58.00 116.82 -4.05
CA THR A 450 -58.47 115.68 -3.25
C THR A 450 -58.59 114.40 -4.08
N THR A 451 -59.20 114.46 -5.28
CA THR A 451 -59.25 113.30 -6.20
C THR A 451 -57.87 112.89 -6.74
N VAL A 452 -56.92 113.82 -6.89
CA VAL A 452 -55.50 113.51 -7.18
C VAL A 452 -54.82 112.85 -5.98
N LYS A 453 -55.07 113.29 -4.73
CA LYS A 453 -54.56 112.60 -3.53
C LYS A 453 -55.15 111.19 -3.38
N GLU A 454 -56.46 111.03 -3.59
CA GLU A 454 -57.15 109.74 -3.53
C GLU A 454 -56.62 108.77 -4.59
N SER A 455 -56.47 109.22 -5.84
CA SER A 455 -55.88 108.41 -6.90
C SER A 455 -54.39 108.14 -6.68
N GLN A 456 -53.61 109.04 -6.08
CA GLN A 456 -52.23 108.77 -5.65
C GLN A 456 -52.16 107.69 -4.56
N ILE A 457 -53.02 107.74 -3.55
CA ILE A 457 -53.15 106.68 -2.53
C ILE A 457 -53.49 105.35 -3.21
N LYS A 458 -54.47 105.34 -4.11
CA LYS A 458 -54.88 104.14 -4.84
C LYS A 458 -53.79 103.57 -5.76
N ILE A 459 -52.94 104.43 -6.34
CA ILE A 459 -51.75 104.01 -7.09
C ILE A 459 -50.73 103.34 -6.17
N ILE A 460 -50.52 103.86 -4.95
CA ILE A 460 -49.61 103.26 -3.95
C ILE A 460 -50.18 101.92 -3.43
N GLU A 461 -51.48 101.83 -3.17
CA GLU A 461 -52.16 100.57 -2.81
C GLU A 461 -51.99 99.50 -3.91
N LEU A 462 -52.21 99.87 -5.17
CA LEU A 462 -52.01 98.98 -6.31
C LEU A 462 -50.54 98.61 -6.51
N GLN A 463 -49.59 99.51 -6.23
CA GLN A 463 -48.16 99.18 -6.23
C GLN A 463 -47.82 98.14 -5.16
N HIS A 464 -48.26 98.34 -3.91
CA HIS A 464 -48.06 97.37 -2.83
C HIS A 464 -48.72 96.03 -3.12
N LEU A 465 -49.93 96.00 -3.70
CA LEU A 465 -50.59 94.75 -4.11
C LEU A 465 -49.80 94.02 -5.21
N VAL A 466 -49.28 94.75 -6.21
CA VAL A 466 -48.45 94.16 -7.26
C VAL A 466 -47.10 93.69 -6.72
N GLU A 467 -46.54 94.34 -5.71
CA GLU A 467 -45.31 93.91 -5.02
C GLU A 467 -45.53 92.68 -4.13
N ALA A 468 -46.66 92.60 -3.42
CA ALA A 468 -47.08 91.40 -2.69
C ALA A 468 -47.26 90.20 -3.64
N LEU A 469 -47.97 90.39 -4.75
CA LEU A 469 -48.15 89.34 -5.77
C LEU A 469 -46.81 88.92 -6.43
N ARG A 470 -45.86 89.83 -6.61
CA ARG A 470 -44.48 89.50 -7.04
C ARG A 470 -43.74 88.68 -5.99
N ALA A 471 -43.87 89.02 -4.71
CA ALA A 471 -43.27 88.28 -3.61
C ALA A 471 -43.85 86.85 -3.52
N GLU A 472 -45.18 86.70 -3.59
CA GLU A 472 -45.86 85.40 -3.66
C GLU A 472 -45.42 84.58 -4.87
N CYS A 473 -45.33 85.19 -6.06
CA CYS A 473 -44.81 84.51 -7.26
C CYS A 473 -43.35 84.06 -7.08
N SER A 474 -42.51 84.81 -6.35
CA SER A 474 -41.13 84.42 -6.04
C SER A 474 -41.06 83.26 -5.03
N LEU A 475 -41.99 83.22 -4.06
CA LEU A 475 -42.13 82.13 -3.10
C LEU A 475 -42.62 80.84 -3.79
N LEU A 476 -43.65 80.94 -4.63
CA LEU A 476 -44.16 79.82 -5.42
C LEU A 476 -43.11 79.30 -6.39
N LYS A 477 -42.34 80.18 -7.04
CA LYS A 477 -41.23 79.78 -7.90
C LYS A 477 -40.12 79.06 -7.13
N SER A 478 -39.68 79.59 -5.98
CA SER A 478 -38.65 78.92 -5.17
C SER A 478 -39.10 77.57 -4.61
N ARG A 479 -40.40 77.41 -4.30
CA ARG A 479 -41.01 76.11 -3.96
C ARG A 479 -41.01 75.14 -5.15
N LEU A 480 -41.36 75.60 -6.35
CA LEU A 480 -41.29 74.77 -7.57
C LEU A 480 -39.84 74.36 -7.90
N ASP A 481 -38.87 75.29 -7.77
CA ASP A 481 -37.45 75.02 -7.95
C ASP A 481 -36.88 74.05 -6.89
N ALA A 482 -37.48 73.99 -5.69
CA ALA A 482 -37.17 73.00 -4.66
C ALA A 482 -37.76 71.61 -5.01
N GLN A 483 -39.05 71.55 -5.34
CA GLN A 483 -39.71 70.30 -5.74
C GLN A 483 -39.08 69.70 -7.01
N ALA A 484 -38.64 70.52 -7.97
CA ALA A 484 -37.91 70.06 -9.15
C ALA A 484 -36.56 69.39 -8.79
N LYS A 485 -35.86 69.91 -7.76
CA LYS A 485 -34.62 69.30 -7.24
C LYS A 485 -34.91 67.98 -6.54
N GLU A 486 -35.92 67.92 -5.66
CA GLU A 486 -36.37 66.70 -4.99
C GLU A 486 -36.74 65.61 -6.01
N ILE A 487 -37.54 65.95 -7.03
CA ILE A 487 -37.90 65.05 -8.14
C ILE A 487 -36.65 64.59 -8.90
N SER A 488 -35.67 65.46 -9.15
CA SER A 488 -34.40 65.06 -9.79
C SER A 488 -33.56 64.10 -8.94
N GLN A 489 -33.56 64.27 -7.61
CA GLN A 489 -32.85 63.42 -6.67
C GLN A 489 -33.51 62.04 -6.56
N LEU A 490 -34.83 62.00 -6.42
CA LEU A 490 -35.63 60.77 -6.45
C LEU A 490 -35.43 60.02 -7.77
N LYS A 491 -35.46 60.72 -8.91
CA LYS A 491 -35.19 60.14 -10.24
C LYS A 491 -33.77 59.58 -10.39
N HIS A 492 -32.77 60.17 -9.72
CA HIS A 492 -31.42 59.61 -9.67
C HIS A 492 -31.36 58.38 -8.75
N HIS A 493 -32.03 58.41 -7.60
CA HIS A 493 -32.09 57.28 -6.67
C HIS A 493 -32.81 56.06 -7.27
N ILE A 494 -33.94 56.26 -7.96
CA ILE A 494 -34.64 55.22 -8.71
C ILE A 494 -33.69 54.55 -9.71
N LYS A 495 -32.93 55.32 -10.49
CA LYS A 495 -31.91 54.77 -11.39
C LYS A 495 -30.82 53.96 -10.69
N GLN A 496 -30.38 54.38 -9.50
CA GLN A 496 -29.43 53.60 -8.69
C GLN A 496 -30.03 52.28 -8.16
N LEU A 497 -31.35 52.22 -7.98
CA LEU A 497 -32.06 50.99 -7.61
C LEU A 497 -32.26 50.09 -8.83
N GLU A 498 -32.67 50.64 -9.99
CA GLU A 498 -32.73 49.92 -11.27
C GLU A 498 -31.37 49.28 -11.64
N GLU A 499 -30.25 49.97 -11.39
CA GLU A 499 -28.88 49.46 -11.61
C GLU A 499 -28.53 48.29 -10.69
N LYS A 500 -28.97 48.37 -9.42
CA LYS A 500 -28.76 47.31 -8.41
C LYS A 500 -29.66 46.11 -8.62
N GLU A 501 -30.89 46.33 -9.08
CA GLU A 501 -31.83 45.26 -9.45
C GLU A 501 -31.28 44.48 -10.65
N ARG A 502 -30.81 45.18 -11.70
CA ARG A 502 -30.22 44.54 -12.88
C ARG A 502 -29.00 43.69 -12.52
N SER A 503 -28.06 44.26 -11.78
CA SER A 503 -26.87 43.53 -11.34
C SER A 503 -27.18 42.43 -10.30
N ALA A 504 -28.24 42.56 -9.49
CA ALA A 504 -28.72 41.46 -8.65
C ALA A 504 -29.30 40.31 -9.50
N ASN A 505 -30.09 40.62 -10.53
CA ASN A 505 -30.65 39.62 -11.45
C ASN A 505 -29.53 38.91 -12.24
N GLU A 506 -28.54 39.64 -12.77
CA GLU A 506 -27.36 39.07 -13.44
C GLU A 506 -26.58 38.11 -12.50
N ASN A 507 -26.43 38.45 -11.22
CA ASN A 507 -25.82 37.55 -10.23
C ASN A 507 -26.69 36.32 -9.90
N VAL A 508 -28.02 36.47 -9.85
CA VAL A 508 -28.95 35.35 -9.62
C VAL A 508 -28.97 34.40 -10.82
N GLU A 509 -28.96 34.92 -12.05
CA GLU A 509 -28.85 34.12 -13.27
C GLU A 509 -27.53 33.33 -13.31
N GLY A 510 -26.41 33.96 -12.94
CA GLY A 510 -25.12 33.26 -12.78
C GLY A 510 -25.17 32.12 -11.77
N LEU A 511 -25.68 32.40 -10.55
CA LEU A 511 -25.85 31.37 -9.51
C LEU A 511 -26.81 30.25 -9.94
N MET A 512 -27.84 30.53 -10.74
CA MET A 512 -28.71 29.48 -11.31
C MET A 512 -27.99 28.58 -12.32
N MET A 513 -27.05 29.13 -13.11
CA MET A 513 -26.21 28.32 -14.00
C MET A 513 -25.23 27.43 -13.21
N ASP A 514 -24.60 27.99 -12.17
CA ASP A 514 -23.69 27.23 -11.28
C ASP A 514 -24.43 26.10 -10.54
N ILE A 515 -25.66 26.36 -10.06
CA ILE A 515 -26.52 25.34 -9.44
C ILE A 515 -26.85 24.23 -10.44
N ALA A 516 -27.26 24.58 -11.67
CA ALA A 516 -27.57 23.58 -12.70
C ALA A 516 -26.35 22.71 -13.07
N ALA A 517 -25.17 23.32 -13.18
CA ALA A 517 -23.92 22.60 -13.44
C ALA A 517 -23.55 21.64 -12.28
N ALA A 518 -23.73 22.08 -11.03
CA ALA A 518 -23.51 21.26 -9.84
C ALA A 518 -24.54 20.12 -9.72
N GLU A 519 -25.81 20.35 -10.07
CA GLU A 519 -26.84 19.31 -10.13
C GLU A 519 -26.51 18.26 -11.19
N GLU A 520 -26.07 18.67 -12.39
CA GLU A 520 -25.57 17.73 -13.39
C GLU A 520 -24.39 16.91 -12.86
N GLU A 521 -23.38 17.54 -12.25
CA GLU A 521 -22.26 16.82 -11.65
C GLU A 521 -22.71 15.81 -10.59
N ILE A 522 -23.62 16.19 -9.71
CA ILE A 522 -24.22 15.29 -8.71
C ILE A 522 -24.91 14.08 -9.41
N THR A 523 -25.58 14.26 -10.55
CA THR A 523 -26.13 13.11 -11.31
C THR A 523 -25.04 12.23 -11.94
N ARG A 524 -23.95 12.81 -12.46
CA ARG A 524 -22.81 12.07 -13.03
C ARG A 524 -22.12 11.23 -11.94
N TRP A 525 -21.86 11.81 -10.77
CA TRP A 525 -21.27 11.10 -9.62
C TRP A 525 -22.18 10.00 -9.07
N LYS A 526 -23.49 10.24 -8.97
CA LYS A 526 -24.47 9.20 -8.58
C LYS A 526 -24.47 8.02 -9.55
N LEU A 527 -24.51 8.29 -10.86
CA LEU A 527 -24.51 7.25 -11.89
C LEU A 527 -23.20 6.43 -11.87
N ALA A 528 -22.05 7.08 -11.65
CA ALA A 528 -20.77 6.38 -11.49
C ALA A 528 -20.76 5.46 -10.25
N ALA A 529 -21.23 5.96 -9.10
CA ALA A 529 -21.32 5.17 -7.86
C ALA A 529 -22.32 4.00 -7.98
N GLU A 530 -23.43 4.17 -8.69
CA GLU A 530 -24.38 3.07 -8.98
C GLU A 530 -23.77 2.00 -9.89
N GLN A 531 -22.97 2.39 -10.89
CA GLN A 531 -22.24 1.47 -11.77
C GLN A 531 -21.12 0.73 -11.02
N GLU A 532 -20.33 1.41 -10.19
CA GLU A 532 -19.30 0.79 -9.34
C GLU A 532 -19.92 -0.20 -8.35
N ALA A 533 -21.01 0.19 -7.69
CA ALA A 533 -21.74 -0.70 -6.78
C ALA A 533 -22.38 -1.90 -7.53
N ALA A 534 -22.76 -1.75 -8.79
CA ALA A 534 -23.23 -2.87 -9.62
C ALA A 534 -22.10 -3.81 -10.03
N ALA A 535 -20.93 -3.28 -10.38
CA ALA A 535 -19.72 -4.07 -10.66
C ALA A 535 -19.25 -4.83 -9.41
N GLY A 536 -19.22 -4.17 -8.25
CA GLY A 536 -18.91 -4.80 -6.96
C GLY A 536 -19.83 -5.99 -6.66
N ARG A 537 -21.15 -5.82 -6.80
CA ARG A 537 -22.13 -6.93 -6.63
C ARG A 537 -21.93 -8.09 -7.61
N ALA A 538 -21.49 -7.83 -8.84
CA ALA A 538 -21.18 -8.89 -9.80
C ALA A 538 -19.95 -9.69 -9.36
N VAL A 539 -18.88 -9.01 -8.92
CA VAL A 539 -17.66 -9.64 -8.39
C VAL A 539 -17.95 -10.42 -7.09
N GLU A 540 -18.80 -9.91 -6.20
CA GLU A 540 -19.29 -10.64 -5.03
C GLU A 540 -20.03 -11.93 -5.41
N GLN A 541 -20.85 -11.91 -6.46
CA GLN A 541 -21.55 -13.10 -6.97
C GLN A 541 -20.57 -14.11 -7.58
N GLU A 542 -19.56 -13.67 -8.32
CA GLU A 542 -18.49 -14.54 -8.83
C GLU A 542 -17.72 -15.22 -7.68
N PHE A 543 -17.35 -14.47 -6.64
CA PHE A 543 -16.70 -15.05 -5.46
C PHE A 543 -17.62 -16.00 -4.67
N GLN A 544 -18.92 -15.71 -4.56
CA GLN A 544 -19.88 -16.64 -3.95
C GLN A 544 -19.99 -17.95 -4.74
N LEU A 545 -20.00 -17.89 -6.07
CA LEU A 545 -19.98 -19.06 -6.95
C LEU A 545 -18.69 -19.86 -6.78
N GLN A 546 -17.52 -19.21 -6.82
CA GLN A 546 -16.21 -19.85 -6.59
C GLN A 546 -16.14 -20.51 -5.21
N LEU A 547 -16.59 -19.85 -4.15
CA LEU A 547 -16.66 -20.43 -2.80
C LEU A 547 -17.62 -21.61 -2.71
N SER A 548 -18.74 -21.60 -3.45
CA SER A 548 -19.66 -22.74 -3.51
C SER A 548 -19.05 -23.95 -4.23
N ALA A 549 -18.29 -23.72 -5.30
CA ALA A 549 -17.57 -24.76 -6.03
C ALA A 549 -16.45 -25.37 -5.18
N LEU A 550 -15.59 -24.54 -4.57
CA LEU A 550 -14.49 -24.99 -3.71
C LEU A 550 -14.99 -25.72 -2.46
N ARG A 551 -16.15 -25.35 -1.91
CA ARG A 551 -16.80 -26.13 -0.84
C ARG A 551 -17.22 -27.51 -1.33
N LYS A 552 -17.88 -27.60 -2.49
CA LYS A 552 -18.27 -28.89 -3.07
C LYS A 552 -17.06 -29.77 -3.37
N GLU A 553 -15.99 -29.22 -3.94
CA GLU A 553 -14.75 -29.95 -4.21
C GLU A 553 -14.08 -30.45 -2.91
N LEU A 554 -14.15 -29.66 -1.83
CA LEU A 554 -13.69 -30.06 -0.50
C LEU A 554 -14.56 -31.18 0.10
N ASP A 555 -15.89 -31.10 -0.04
CA ASP A 555 -16.83 -32.12 0.46
C ASP A 555 -16.68 -33.44 -0.34
N ASP A 556 -16.60 -33.36 -1.67
CA ASP A 556 -16.33 -34.50 -2.57
C ASP A 556 -14.97 -35.16 -2.22
N ALA A 557 -13.94 -34.36 -1.92
CA ALA A 557 -12.62 -34.86 -1.51
C ALA A 557 -12.61 -35.48 -0.10
N GLN A 558 -13.38 -34.94 0.85
CA GLN A 558 -13.57 -35.55 2.17
C GLN A 558 -14.25 -36.92 2.05
N GLN A 559 -15.31 -37.02 1.24
CA GLN A 559 -15.99 -38.30 1.00
C GLN A 559 -15.07 -39.33 0.35
N ALA A 560 -14.28 -38.93 -0.65
CA ALA A 560 -13.27 -39.79 -1.27
C ALA A 560 -12.17 -40.24 -0.28
N ALA A 561 -11.79 -39.37 0.67
CA ALA A 561 -10.85 -39.72 1.74
C ALA A 561 -11.44 -40.76 2.70
N ILE A 562 -12.68 -40.57 3.18
CA ILE A 562 -13.41 -41.51 4.05
C ILE A 562 -13.57 -42.88 3.36
N GLU A 563 -13.94 -42.89 2.08
CA GLU A 563 -13.97 -44.11 1.27
C GLU A 563 -12.60 -44.80 1.22
N SER A 564 -11.51 -44.05 1.07
CA SER A 564 -10.15 -44.60 1.03
C SER A 564 -9.73 -45.19 2.38
N GLU A 565 -10.10 -44.54 3.49
CA GLU A 565 -9.85 -45.00 4.85
C GLU A 565 -10.59 -46.30 5.15
N ASN A 566 -11.86 -46.40 4.74
CA ASN A 566 -12.64 -47.64 4.87
C ASN A 566 -12.07 -48.77 3.99
N LYS A 567 -11.58 -48.45 2.79
CA LYS A 567 -10.86 -49.40 1.90
C LYS A 567 -9.48 -49.79 2.44
N LEU A 568 -8.88 -49.02 3.36
CA LEU A 568 -7.67 -49.39 4.10
C LEU A 568 -8.01 -50.28 5.30
N LYS A 569 -8.97 -49.90 6.14
CA LYS A 569 -9.44 -50.70 7.29
C LYS A 569 -9.82 -52.14 6.88
N PHE A 570 -10.59 -52.29 5.81
CA PHE A 570 -10.94 -53.62 5.27
C PHE A 570 -9.71 -54.45 4.85
N LYS A 571 -8.66 -53.80 4.31
CA LYS A 571 -7.39 -54.47 3.96
C LYS A 571 -6.56 -54.82 5.20
N GLU A 572 -6.57 -53.96 6.22
CA GLU A 572 -5.92 -54.21 7.51
C GLU A 572 -6.58 -55.36 8.27
N GLU A 573 -7.91 -55.41 8.30
CA GLU A 573 -8.70 -56.53 8.81
C GLU A 573 -8.43 -57.82 8.03
N THR A 574 -8.42 -57.75 6.69
CA THR A 574 -8.08 -58.90 5.83
C THR A 574 -6.64 -59.39 6.09
N ALA A 575 -5.69 -58.47 6.27
CA ALA A 575 -4.30 -58.81 6.59
C ALA A 575 -4.16 -59.39 8.01
N ALA A 576 -4.89 -58.86 8.99
CA ALA A 576 -4.93 -59.40 10.35
C ALA A 576 -5.54 -60.82 10.38
N ALA A 577 -6.62 -61.07 9.64
CA ALA A 577 -7.20 -62.39 9.47
C ALA A 577 -6.24 -63.37 8.78
N ALA A 578 -5.54 -62.93 7.72
CA ALA A 578 -4.54 -63.74 7.03
C ALA A 578 -3.32 -64.06 7.93
N MET A 579 -2.87 -63.09 8.74
CA MET A 579 -1.82 -63.33 9.74
C MET A 579 -2.29 -64.31 10.81
N ALA A 580 -3.49 -64.15 11.38
CA ALA A 580 -4.05 -65.07 12.36
C ALA A 580 -4.22 -66.50 11.80
N ALA A 581 -4.65 -66.63 10.53
CA ALA A 581 -4.75 -67.91 9.83
C ALA A 581 -3.38 -68.56 9.60
N ARG A 582 -2.36 -67.78 9.20
CA ARG A 582 -0.96 -68.26 9.14
C ARG A 582 -0.47 -68.73 10.51
N ASP A 583 -0.72 -67.95 11.55
CA ASP A 583 -0.33 -68.26 12.92
C ASP A 583 -0.96 -69.57 13.41
N ALA A 584 -2.23 -69.82 13.08
CA ALA A 584 -2.91 -71.07 13.35
C ALA A 584 -2.31 -72.24 12.54
N ALA A 585 -1.97 -72.01 11.27
CA ALA A 585 -1.30 -73.00 10.43
C ALA A 585 0.11 -73.36 10.93
N GLU A 586 0.91 -72.37 11.36
CA GLU A 586 2.22 -72.62 11.99
C GLU A 586 2.10 -73.38 13.32
N LYS A 587 1.09 -73.05 14.15
CA LYS A 587 0.80 -73.81 15.39
C LYS A 587 0.41 -75.26 15.06
N SER A 588 -0.41 -75.49 14.03
CA SER A 588 -0.78 -76.82 13.55
C SER A 588 0.41 -77.61 13.00
N LEU A 589 1.28 -76.97 12.21
CA LEU A 589 2.50 -77.57 11.68
C LEU A 589 3.46 -77.99 12.80
N ARG A 590 3.71 -77.12 13.79
CA ARG A 590 4.56 -77.45 14.96
C ARG A 590 3.98 -78.62 15.77
N LEU A 591 2.67 -78.74 15.89
CA LEU A 591 2.01 -79.90 16.52
C LEU A 591 2.18 -81.18 15.69
N ALA A 592 2.12 -81.09 14.35
CA ALA A 592 2.40 -82.21 13.46
C ALA A 592 3.88 -82.63 13.52
N ASP A 593 4.82 -81.69 13.58
CA ASP A 593 6.25 -81.96 13.73
C ASP A 593 6.56 -82.66 15.06
N ILE A 594 6.01 -82.19 16.18
CA ILE A 594 6.11 -82.83 17.51
C ILE A 594 5.48 -84.23 17.50
N ARG A 595 4.38 -84.43 16.77
CA ARG A 595 3.83 -85.78 16.55
C ARG A 595 4.76 -86.65 15.71
N SER A 596 5.47 -86.07 14.74
CA SER A 596 6.47 -86.77 13.91
C SER A 596 7.72 -87.16 14.69
N THR A 597 8.22 -86.32 15.61
CA THR A 597 9.38 -86.65 16.45
C THR A 597 8.99 -87.78 17.39
N ARG A 598 7.85 -87.68 18.10
CA ARG A 598 7.36 -88.76 18.95
C ARG A 598 7.12 -90.07 18.21
N LEU A 599 6.69 -90.03 16.95
CA LEU A 599 6.57 -91.24 16.13
C LEU A 599 7.93 -91.80 15.70
N ARG A 600 8.93 -90.95 15.41
CA ARG A 600 10.31 -91.37 15.15
C ARG A 600 11.00 -91.93 16.39
N GLU A 601 10.94 -91.25 17.53
CA GLU A 601 11.37 -91.73 18.85
C GLU A 601 10.75 -93.12 19.15
N ARG A 602 9.47 -93.33 18.81
CA ARG A 602 8.79 -94.62 19.02
C ARG A 602 9.21 -95.69 18.00
N LEU A 603 9.55 -95.33 16.78
CA LEU A 603 10.12 -96.24 15.79
C LEU A 603 11.57 -96.61 16.14
N GLU A 604 12.40 -95.63 16.53
CA GLU A 604 13.77 -95.81 17.00
C GLU A 604 13.82 -96.71 18.24
N GLU A 605 12.89 -96.54 19.18
CA GLU A 605 12.74 -97.45 20.34
C GLU A 605 12.27 -98.85 19.94
N LEU A 606 11.42 -99.00 18.92
CA LEU A 606 11.03 -100.32 18.40
C LEU A 606 12.16 -101.00 17.61
N THR A 607 12.98 -100.23 16.87
CA THR A 607 14.19 -100.72 16.22
C THR A 607 15.24 -101.11 17.25
N ARG A 608 15.44 -100.33 18.32
CA ARG A 608 16.31 -100.69 19.45
C ARG A 608 15.84 -101.98 20.13
N GLN A 609 14.53 -102.16 20.32
CA GLN A 609 13.97 -103.41 20.84
C GLN A 609 14.16 -104.60 19.88
N LEU A 610 14.13 -104.36 18.56
CA LEU A 610 14.43 -105.37 17.55
C LEU A 610 15.92 -105.76 17.59
N GLU A 611 16.83 -104.77 17.58
CA GLU A 611 18.28 -104.98 17.71
C GLU A 611 18.64 -105.66 19.05
N GLU A 612 17.99 -105.30 20.16
CA GLU A 612 18.16 -105.97 21.45
C GLU A 612 17.62 -107.40 21.46
N SER A 613 16.62 -107.73 20.63
CA SER A 613 16.18 -109.12 20.42
C SER A 613 17.16 -109.92 19.55
N ASP A 614 17.67 -109.35 18.45
CA ASP A 614 18.69 -109.97 17.60
C ASP A 614 19.98 -110.25 18.40
N ASN A 615 20.44 -109.28 19.20
CA ASN A 615 21.62 -109.43 20.08
C ASN A 615 21.38 -110.40 21.25
N GLN A 616 20.13 -110.67 21.66
CA GLN A 616 19.83 -111.76 22.59
C GLN A 616 19.80 -113.13 21.91
N ASP A 617 19.34 -113.22 20.67
CA ASP A 617 19.36 -114.45 19.88
C ASP A 617 20.79 -114.87 19.50
N ASP A 618 21.71 -113.92 19.28
CA ASP A 618 23.13 -114.17 18.99
C ASP A 618 23.88 -114.86 20.16
N LEU A 619 23.42 -114.70 21.40
CA LEU A 619 23.93 -115.43 22.58
C LEU A 619 23.10 -116.68 22.94
N ARG A 620 22.09 -117.04 22.14
CA ARG A 620 21.23 -118.21 22.42
C ARG A 620 20.98 -119.17 21.26
N ASN A 621 21.49 -118.91 20.06
CA ASN A 621 21.25 -119.78 18.90
C ASN A 621 22.34 -120.81 18.62
N ARG A 622 22.07 -122.06 19.03
CA ARG A 622 22.43 -123.24 18.23
C ARG A 622 21.29 -124.26 18.19
N ASN A 623 20.58 -124.27 17.06
CA ASN A 623 19.51 -125.20 16.66
C ASN A 623 18.14 -125.10 17.40
N GLY A 624 17.30 -124.15 16.99
CA GLY A 624 15.82 -124.22 17.06
C GLY A 624 15.19 -123.67 15.77
N TYR A 625 14.41 -124.43 15.00
CA TYR A 625 12.93 -124.52 15.09
C TYR A 625 12.21 -123.16 14.97
N ARG A 626 11.81 -122.74 13.76
CA ARG A 626 10.49 -122.97 13.12
C ARG A 626 9.37 -122.00 13.56
N TYR A 627 8.69 -121.38 12.57
CA TYR A 627 7.59 -120.41 12.70
C TYR A 627 8.02 -119.06 13.34
N VAL A 628 7.31 -117.93 13.20
CA VAL A 628 6.05 -117.61 12.49
C VAL A 628 6.26 -116.32 11.68
N CYS A 629 5.81 -116.23 10.41
CA CYS A 629 5.52 -114.93 9.80
C CYS A 629 4.00 -114.69 9.88
N TRP A 630 3.58 -113.84 10.83
CA TRP A 630 2.18 -113.65 11.23
C TRP A 630 1.58 -112.39 10.57
N PRO A 631 0.25 -112.29 10.38
CA PRO A 631 -0.35 -111.35 9.43
C PRO A 631 -0.85 -110.05 10.08
N TRP A 632 -1.18 -109.06 9.23
CA TRP A 632 -2.04 -107.93 9.58
C TRP A 632 -3.25 -107.85 8.63
N GLN A 633 -4.25 -108.67 8.91
CA GLN A 633 -5.66 -108.28 8.80
C GLN A 633 -6.20 -108.07 10.21
N TRP A 634 -7.35 -107.39 10.34
CA TRP A 634 -7.83 -106.67 11.55
C TRP A 634 -7.07 -105.35 11.74
N LEU A 635 -7.69 -104.15 11.70
CA LEU A 635 -9.09 -103.75 11.44
C LEU A 635 -9.06 -102.47 10.57
N GLY A 636 -10.07 -102.08 9.78
CA GLY A 636 -11.39 -102.66 9.47
C GLY A 636 -12.24 -101.68 8.62
N LEU A 637 -13.48 -102.04 8.28
CA LEU A 637 -14.52 -101.21 7.62
C LEU A 637 -14.41 -100.92 6.09
N ASN A 638 -14.76 -101.94 5.31
CA ASN A 638 -15.93 -101.98 4.39
C ASN A 638 -16.13 -101.00 3.20
N LEU A 639 -16.83 -101.56 2.19
CA LEU A 639 -17.27 -100.93 0.94
C LEU A 639 -18.49 -100.01 1.08
N VAL A 640 -18.51 -98.93 0.30
CA VAL A 640 -19.61 -98.42 -0.57
C VAL A 640 -21.05 -98.40 -0.01
N ARG A 641 -21.67 -97.20 0.12
CA ARG A 641 -22.78 -96.68 -0.74
C ARG A 641 -23.33 -95.29 -0.32
N TYR A 642 -23.88 -94.57 -1.30
CA TYR A 642 -24.53 -93.25 -1.40
C TYR A 642 -25.47 -92.66 -0.30
N HIS A 643 -25.55 -91.31 -0.35
CA HIS A 643 -26.70 -90.37 -0.18
C HIS A 643 -27.39 -90.11 1.19
N GLN A 644 -27.43 -88.81 1.54
CA GLN A 644 -28.51 -88.04 2.22
C GLN A 644 -28.94 -88.47 3.65
N THR A 645 -29.51 -87.62 4.52
CA THR A 645 -29.99 -86.21 4.47
C THR A 645 -29.96 -85.64 5.90
N ASP A 646 -29.93 -84.31 6.06
CA ASP A 646 -30.64 -83.51 7.11
C ASP A 646 -30.40 -83.78 8.64
N VAL A 647 -30.59 -82.87 9.62
CA VAL A 647 -30.82 -81.41 9.76
C VAL A 647 -30.70 -81.06 11.28
N GLN A 648 -30.65 -79.77 11.69
CA GLN A 648 -30.73 -79.24 13.09
C GLN A 648 -29.52 -79.60 14.02
N GLN A 649 -29.12 -78.82 15.05
CA GLN A 649 -29.38 -77.46 15.58
C GLN A 649 -28.13 -77.07 16.44
N ASP A 650 -27.85 -75.86 16.93
CA ASP A 650 -28.62 -74.63 17.20
C ASP A 650 -27.77 -73.35 17.02
N ASN A 651 -28.41 -72.28 16.57
CA ASN A 651 -28.29 -70.86 16.96
C ASN A 651 -26.91 -70.25 17.28
N ASN A 652 -26.51 -69.24 16.48
CA ASN A 652 -26.93 -67.88 16.86
C ASN A 652 -27.01 -66.92 15.67
N GLU A 653 -27.93 -65.97 15.78
CA GLU A 653 -28.28 -64.98 14.77
C GLU A 653 -27.16 -63.94 14.55
N MET A 654 -27.06 -63.44 13.31
CA MET A 654 -27.06 -62.00 13.02
C MET A 654 -27.53 -61.79 11.58
N GLU A 655 -28.76 -61.32 11.43
CA GLU A 655 -29.15 -60.55 10.25
C GLU A 655 -28.35 -59.24 10.24
N LEU A 656 -28.12 -58.65 9.05
CA LEU A 656 -28.29 -57.21 8.78
C LEU A 656 -27.93 -56.86 7.33
N SER A 657 -28.99 -56.83 6.52
CA SER A 657 -29.23 -55.91 5.39
C SER A 657 -28.18 -54.85 5.03
N GLU A 658 -27.79 -54.82 3.74
CA GLU A 658 -27.69 -53.55 2.99
C GLU A 658 -29.08 -52.88 2.87
N PRO A 659 -29.22 -51.57 2.59
CA PRO A 659 -28.22 -50.51 2.56
C PRO A 659 -28.60 -49.33 3.50
N LEU A 660 -27.80 -48.25 3.51
CA LEU A 660 -28.31 -46.91 3.81
C LEU A 660 -27.48 -45.82 3.10
N VAL A 661 -28.02 -44.61 3.09
CA VAL A 661 -27.50 -43.38 2.45
C VAL A 661 -26.44 -42.71 3.32
#